data_AF-A0A2S0KZ62-F1
#
_entry.id   AF-A0A2S0KZ62-F1
#
_cell.length_a   1.000
_cell.length_b   1.000
_cell.length_c   1.000
_cell.angle_alpha   90.00
_cell.angle_beta   90.00
_cell.angle_gamma   90.00
#
_symmetry.space_group_name_H-M   'P 1'
#
loop_
_entity.id
_entity.type
_entity.pdbx_description
1 polymer ?
#
loop_
_entity_poly.entity_id
_entity_poly.type
_entity_poly.pdbx_seq_one_letter_code
_entity_poly.pdbx_strand_id
1 'polypeptide(L)'
;MHPLQRLQGRLPQEDHSPGQERFRTMSIEFILDGRTVTAEPGQTILEVATANGIKIPTLCRESRISKTTSCFVCVVRDRKTGRYMPSCAAVPAPGQEIEASSPEVLDMRKTALSLLLSEHTGDCEAPCTMACPAHANVEEYVRAGRKGEFLHSLQIIKKRIPLPMSIGRVCPRFCEKDCRRNVYGEPVAINDFKRLAADLYYDEYMEELPELTGKKVAIVGAGPGGLSAAYYLRLEGIESTIFEAQPKAGGMLRYGIPEYRLPKATLDRELAHFPKMGVKFEFGRKLGENLSLDELKSKFDAVVVAVGCWKASGLRCEGEELAKQGIEFLYEVASNGNSAPNPGKVIVVGGGNTAMDCVRTSVRLGSPDVNCFYRRTEAEMPAEKIEIHEAREEGVNFHFLVAPVKVEKRNGRLVMTCRRMELGEPDASGRRKPVEIPGSEFETEADTIIAAIGQGTVVPDGIPTNRFRNVDVKENSCCFGDRLYAAGDCLSGAATVVEGVASGRQAALEIANELLGRELPVEHTVYVSRGKWQNLAKEDLVFLRDDVSEDPREQQKLISLELRKNSFKEVAATMTKEQIMHEGQRCIECSCTDKKDCKLREHGDTYGCKADAIKGKRLPVSYDIRHPSIIQDRGKCIKCGVCVKVCKEVVNRTLLSPKKRGFFTCVGTAFDKGFPDSCAECGECINACPVGALDWRIKK
;
A
#
# COMPACT_ATOMS: atom_id res chain seq x y z
N MET A 1 -41.47 -11.91 84.67
CA MET A 1 -40.79 -13.16 85.06
C MET A 1 -39.39 -13.16 84.43
N HIS A 2 -38.36 -12.84 85.23
CA HIS A 2 -36.94 -13.17 84.98
C HIS A 2 -36.67 -14.56 85.62
N PRO A 3 -35.47 -15.20 85.53
CA PRO A 3 -34.18 -14.82 84.90
C PRO A 3 -33.50 -15.95 84.07
N LEU A 4 -32.64 -15.67 83.07
CA LEU A 4 -31.16 -15.59 83.15
C LEU A 4 -30.47 -16.59 84.10
N GLN A 5 -29.65 -17.51 83.54
CA GLN A 5 -28.48 -18.06 84.22
C GLN A 5 -27.30 -18.22 83.25
N ARG A 6 -26.18 -17.63 83.68
CA ARG A 6 -24.83 -17.66 83.12
C ARG A 6 -24.14 -18.95 83.54
N LEU A 7 -23.27 -19.49 82.70
CA LEU A 7 -22.16 -20.34 83.14
C LEU A 7 -20.85 -19.71 82.69
N GLN A 8 -20.10 -19.26 83.68
CA GLN A 8 -18.74 -18.74 83.60
C GLN A 8 -17.76 -19.91 83.52
N GLY A 9 -16.98 -20.00 82.45
CA GLY A 9 -15.74 -20.78 82.38
C GLY A 9 -14.55 -19.82 82.40
N ARG A 10 -13.68 -19.97 83.41
CA ARG A 10 -12.48 -19.15 83.66
C ARG A 10 -11.45 -19.30 82.53
N LEU A 11 -10.91 -18.17 82.07
CA LEU A 11 -9.68 -18.08 81.28
C LEU A 11 -8.47 -18.38 82.18
N PRO A 12 -7.54 -19.27 81.79
CA PRO A 12 -6.17 -19.24 82.27
C PRO A 12 -5.35 -18.21 81.48
N GLN A 13 -4.47 -17.54 82.21
CA GLN A 13 -3.60 -16.46 81.79
C GLN A 13 -2.57 -16.87 80.73
N GLU A 14 -2.12 -15.84 80.01
CA GLU A 14 -1.04 -15.79 79.05
C GLU A 14 0.22 -16.52 79.53
N ASP A 15 0.71 -17.45 78.71
CA ASP A 15 2.11 -17.87 78.75
C ASP A 15 2.74 -17.48 77.41
N HIS A 16 3.57 -16.44 77.46
CA HIS A 16 4.32 -15.91 76.32
C HIS A 16 5.28 -16.98 75.81
N SER A 17 4.89 -17.69 74.75
CA SER A 17 5.78 -18.56 73.99
C SER A 17 6.37 -17.74 72.83
N PRO A 18 7.70 -17.60 72.70
CA PRO A 18 8.31 -16.90 71.57
C PRO A 18 8.26 -17.80 70.33
N GLY A 19 7.12 -17.76 69.62
CA GLY A 19 6.83 -18.56 68.43
C GLY A 19 6.37 -17.74 67.23
N GLN A 20 6.58 -16.42 67.24
CA GLN A 20 6.24 -15.51 66.14
C GLN A 20 7.50 -14.95 65.46
N GLU A 21 8.43 -15.81 65.08
CA GLU A 21 9.43 -15.47 64.07
C GLU A 21 9.64 -16.67 63.14
N ARG A 22 9.53 -16.42 61.82
CA ARG A 22 9.79 -17.31 60.66
C ARG A 22 8.57 -17.83 59.88
N PHE A 23 7.74 -16.92 59.38
CA PHE A 23 7.34 -17.05 57.97
C PHE A 23 8.35 -16.26 57.14
N ARG A 24 9.52 -16.87 56.87
CA ARG A 24 10.37 -16.40 55.76
C ARG A 24 9.54 -16.60 54.49
N THR A 25 9.19 -15.52 53.82
CA THR A 25 8.79 -15.50 52.42
C THR A 25 9.84 -16.28 51.63
N MET A 26 9.59 -17.56 51.34
CA MET A 26 10.53 -18.39 50.58
C MET A 26 10.46 -17.93 49.12
N SER A 27 11.33 -16.99 48.79
CA SER A 27 11.55 -16.52 47.44
C SER A 27 12.18 -17.64 46.60
N ILE A 28 11.63 -17.91 45.42
CA ILE A 28 12.08 -18.96 44.52
C ILE A 28 13.15 -18.38 43.59
N GLU A 29 14.38 -18.87 43.68
CA GLU A 29 15.48 -18.48 42.80
C GLU A 29 15.57 -19.44 41.59
N PHE A 30 15.66 -18.87 40.39
CA PHE A 30 15.84 -19.61 39.14
C PHE A 30 16.62 -18.76 38.12
N ILE A 31 17.07 -19.39 37.04
CA ILE A 31 17.80 -18.72 35.95
C ILE A 31 16.82 -18.43 34.82
N LEU A 32 16.81 -17.20 34.30
CA LEU A 32 16.02 -16.76 33.15
C LEU A 32 16.94 -16.08 32.13
N ASP A 33 17.09 -16.65 30.94
CA ASP A 33 18.02 -16.19 29.89
C ASP A 33 19.44 -15.92 30.45
N GLY A 34 19.93 -16.85 31.29
CA GLY A 34 21.25 -16.76 31.93
C GLY A 34 21.34 -15.81 33.13
N ARG A 35 20.26 -15.12 33.50
CA ARG A 35 20.21 -14.22 34.66
C ARG A 35 19.56 -14.89 35.85
N THR A 36 20.19 -14.83 37.02
CA THR A 36 19.56 -15.24 38.28
C THR A 36 18.47 -14.25 38.64
N VAL A 37 17.24 -14.75 38.77
CA VAL A 37 16.05 -13.95 39.13
C VAL A 37 15.30 -14.63 40.26
N THR A 38 14.48 -13.83 40.94
CA THR A 38 13.74 -14.26 42.12
C THR A 38 12.25 -14.07 41.92
N ALA A 39 11.46 -15.08 42.28
CA ALA A 39 10.01 -15.06 42.20
C ALA A 39 9.38 -15.20 43.59
N GLU A 40 8.28 -14.50 43.82
CA GLU A 40 7.42 -14.76 44.98
C GLU A 40 6.59 -16.04 44.74
N PRO A 41 6.20 -16.77 45.80
CA PRO A 41 5.32 -17.93 45.68
C PRO A 41 4.05 -17.61 44.86
N GLY A 42 3.85 -18.35 43.77
CA GLY A 42 2.67 -18.20 42.90
C GLY A 42 2.83 -17.24 41.72
N GLN A 43 3.90 -16.42 41.69
CA GLN A 43 4.23 -15.61 40.52
C GLN A 43 4.56 -16.51 39.33
N THR A 44 4.09 -16.10 38.15
CA THR A 44 4.38 -16.80 36.91
C THR A 44 5.73 -16.38 36.33
N ILE A 45 6.31 -17.24 35.50
CA ILE A 45 7.54 -16.92 34.76
C ILE A 45 7.36 -15.63 33.94
N LEU A 46 6.19 -15.41 33.34
CA LEU A 46 5.90 -14.19 32.59
C LEU A 46 5.95 -12.92 33.46
N GLU A 47 5.40 -12.97 34.68
CA GLU A 47 5.41 -11.85 35.61
C GLU A 47 6.83 -11.52 36.06
N VAL A 48 7.63 -12.54 36.38
CA VAL A 48 9.05 -12.37 36.74
C VAL A 48 9.86 -11.83 35.56
N ALA A 49 9.65 -12.36 34.35
CA ALA A 49 10.31 -11.88 33.14
C ALA A 49 10.02 -10.39 32.89
N THR A 50 8.75 -10.00 33.01
CA THR A 50 8.30 -8.61 32.83
C THR A 50 8.95 -7.69 33.86
N ALA A 51 8.98 -8.09 35.14
CA ALA A 51 9.63 -7.32 36.20
C ALA A 51 11.15 -7.13 36.00
N ASN A 52 11.78 -8.03 35.23
CA ASN A 52 13.21 -8.01 34.92
C ASN A 52 13.52 -7.50 33.50
N GLY A 53 12.56 -6.84 32.85
CA GLY A 53 12.74 -6.23 31.53
C GLY A 53 12.84 -7.22 30.36
N ILE A 54 12.46 -8.48 30.56
CA ILE A 54 12.45 -9.51 29.50
C ILE A 54 11.04 -9.56 28.89
N LYS A 55 10.93 -9.13 27.63
CA LYS A 55 9.65 -9.08 26.89
C LYS A 55 9.27 -10.46 26.37
N ILE A 56 8.21 -11.06 26.93
CA ILE A 56 7.61 -12.29 26.41
C ILE A 56 6.23 -11.96 25.82
N PRO A 57 5.96 -12.24 24.53
CA PRO A 57 4.70 -11.87 23.89
C PRO A 57 3.52 -12.71 24.37
N THR A 58 2.33 -12.10 24.38
CA THR A 58 1.08 -12.78 24.69
C THR A 58 -0.07 -12.28 23.81
N LEU A 59 -1.00 -13.17 23.48
CA LEU A 59 -2.27 -12.82 22.81
C LEU A 59 -3.49 -13.09 23.69
N CYS A 60 -3.45 -14.16 24.49
CA CYS A 60 -4.59 -14.59 25.32
C CYS A 60 -4.47 -14.23 26.81
N ARG A 61 -3.53 -13.36 27.18
CA ARG A 61 -3.35 -12.90 28.57
C ARG A 61 -4.22 -11.67 28.81
N GLU A 62 -5.05 -11.76 29.85
CA GLU A 62 -5.79 -10.65 30.46
C GLU A 62 -5.63 -10.85 31.98
N SER A 63 -5.30 -9.78 32.72
CA SER A 63 -4.97 -9.83 34.15
C SER A 63 -6.18 -10.13 35.03
N ARG A 64 -7.37 -9.71 34.59
CA ARG A 64 -8.62 -9.81 35.36
C ARG A 64 -9.33 -11.16 35.27
N ILE A 65 -8.77 -12.11 34.50
CA ILE A 65 -9.36 -13.43 34.30
C ILE A 65 -8.40 -14.55 34.70
N SER A 66 -8.96 -15.72 34.94
CA SER A 66 -8.24 -16.97 35.15
C SER A 66 -7.27 -17.27 34.01
N LYS A 67 -6.12 -17.86 34.35
CA LYS A 67 -5.00 -18.16 33.44
C LYS A 67 -5.48 -18.88 32.16
N THR A 68 -5.01 -18.42 31.01
CA THR A 68 -5.37 -18.95 29.69
C THR A 68 -4.11 -19.16 28.86
N THR A 69 -3.92 -20.37 28.34
CA THR A 69 -2.69 -20.78 27.64
C THR A 69 -2.92 -21.12 26.17
N SER A 70 -4.08 -20.77 25.61
CA SER A 70 -4.54 -21.19 24.29
C SER A 70 -3.67 -20.72 23.12
N CYS A 71 -3.10 -19.51 23.19
CA CYS A 71 -2.31 -18.98 22.07
C CYS A 71 -0.90 -19.57 21.99
N PHE A 72 -0.36 -20.07 23.11
CA PHE A 72 1.00 -20.58 23.27
C PHE A 72 2.17 -19.66 22.84
N VAL A 73 1.89 -18.41 22.42
CA VAL A 73 2.91 -17.41 22.03
C VAL A 73 3.87 -17.05 23.17
N CYS A 74 3.44 -17.20 24.42
CA CYS A 74 4.28 -16.97 25.61
C CYS A 74 5.24 -18.12 25.95
N VAL A 75 5.45 -19.05 25.01
CA VAL A 75 6.26 -20.24 25.23
C VAL A 75 7.68 -19.88 25.69
N VAL A 76 8.16 -20.68 26.63
CA VAL A 76 9.53 -20.73 27.14
C VAL A 76 9.97 -22.18 27.24
N ARG A 77 11.28 -22.42 27.27
CA ARG A 77 11.86 -23.76 27.40
C ARG A 77 12.60 -23.88 28.72
N ASP A 78 12.38 -24.97 29.43
CA ASP A 78 13.26 -25.37 30.53
C ASP A 78 14.47 -26.10 29.95
N ARG A 79 15.65 -25.50 30.07
CA ARG A 79 16.90 -26.02 29.48
C ARG A 79 17.28 -27.38 30.06
N LYS A 80 17.02 -27.62 31.34
CA LYS A 80 17.43 -28.87 32.02
C LYS A 80 16.58 -30.05 31.61
N THR A 81 15.28 -29.83 31.43
CA THR A 81 14.33 -30.91 31.08
C THR A 81 14.01 -30.98 29.59
N GLY A 82 14.36 -29.94 28.82
CA GLY A 82 13.97 -29.77 27.42
C GLY A 82 12.48 -29.45 27.21
N ARG A 83 11.71 -29.27 28.29
CA ARG A 83 10.26 -29.09 28.23
C ARG A 83 9.87 -27.67 27.85
N TYR A 84 8.94 -27.56 26.89
CA TYR A 84 8.28 -26.29 26.55
C TYR A 84 7.04 -26.06 27.43
N MET A 85 6.84 -24.83 27.89
CA MET A 85 5.72 -24.47 28.74
C MET A 85 5.25 -23.02 28.52
N PRO A 86 3.96 -22.72 28.79
CA PRO A 86 3.46 -21.36 28.70
C PRO A 86 3.87 -20.55 29.93
N SER A 87 4.74 -19.55 29.75
CA SER A 87 5.22 -18.69 30.84
C SER A 87 4.12 -17.93 31.56
N CYS A 88 2.98 -17.66 30.90
CA CYS A 88 1.83 -16.96 31.48
C CYS A 88 1.07 -17.77 32.54
N ALA A 89 1.37 -19.06 32.69
CA ALA A 89 0.73 -19.93 33.67
C ALA A 89 1.73 -20.70 34.54
N ALA A 90 2.90 -21.05 33.99
CA ALA A 90 3.95 -21.77 34.69
C ALA A 90 4.55 -20.92 35.83
N VAL A 91 4.68 -21.53 37.01
CA VAL A 91 5.35 -20.98 38.18
C VAL A 91 6.77 -21.57 38.23
N PRO A 92 7.82 -20.76 38.44
CA PRO A 92 9.18 -21.27 38.47
C PRO A 92 9.42 -22.18 39.67
N ALA A 93 10.33 -23.14 39.53
CA ALA A 93 10.81 -24.01 40.61
C ALA A 93 12.26 -23.67 40.99
N PRO A 94 12.69 -23.94 42.24
CA PRO A 94 14.06 -23.69 42.67
C PRO A 94 15.08 -24.40 41.76
N GLY A 95 16.09 -23.64 41.31
CA GLY A 95 17.16 -24.18 40.46
C GLY A 95 16.73 -24.50 39.03
N GLN A 96 15.55 -24.07 38.59
CA GLN A 96 15.12 -24.17 37.19
C GLN A 96 15.95 -23.23 36.30
N GLU A 97 16.13 -23.59 35.03
CA GLU A 97 16.79 -22.74 34.04
C GLU A 97 15.88 -22.58 32.82
N ILE A 98 15.36 -21.37 32.67
CA ILE A 98 14.38 -21.02 31.65
C ILE A 98 15.03 -20.20 30.55
N GLU A 99 14.85 -20.65 29.32
CA GLU A 99 15.15 -19.91 28.11
C GLU A 99 13.85 -19.28 27.58
N ALA A 100 13.85 -17.96 27.48
CA ALA A 100 12.79 -17.18 26.86
C ALA A 100 13.22 -16.54 25.52
N SER A 101 14.53 -16.47 25.26
CA SER A 101 15.09 -15.80 24.08
C SER A 101 16.00 -16.69 23.22
N SER A 102 16.06 -18.00 23.48
CA SER A 102 16.86 -18.92 22.66
C SER A 102 16.29 -19.07 21.24
N PRO A 103 17.12 -19.33 20.21
CA PRO A 103 16.66 -19.48 18.83
C PRO A 103 15.50 -20.47 18.66
N GLU A 104 15.53 -21.58 19.40
CA GLU A 104 14.46 -22.59 19.38
C GLU A 104 13.14 -22.05 19.95
N VAL A 105 13.18 -21.23 21.00
CA VAL A 105 11.98 -20.59 21.57
C VAL A 105 11.42 -19.55 20.60
N LEU A 106 12.27 -18.76 19.94
CA LEU A 106 11.84 -17.79 18.93
C LEU A 106 11.18 -18.49 17.72
N ASP A 107 11.74 -19.63 17.28
CA ASP A 107 11.15 -20.45 16.22
C ASP A 107 9.81 -21.08 16.63
N MET A 108 9.69 -21.55 17.87
CA MET A 108 8.43 -22.06 18.43
C MET A 108 7.35 -20.96 18.48
N ARG A 109 7.72 -19.72 18.84
CA ARG A 109 6.80 -18.56 18.82
C ARG A 109 6.35 -18.25 17.40
N LYS A 110 7.28 -18.20 16.45
CA LYS A 110 7.00 -18.02 15.03
C LYS A 110 6.03 -19.08 14.52
N THR A 111 6.25 -20.36 14.87
CA THR A 111 5.36 -21.47 14.53
C THR A 111 3.97 -21.29 15.12
N ALA A 112 3.86 -20.94 16.40
CA ALA A 112 2.56 -20.67 17.04
C ALA A 112 1.80 -19.53 16.35
N LEU A 113 2.48 -18.42 16.05
CA LEU A 113 1.90 -17.29 15.33
C LEU A 113 1.47 -17.66 13.91
N SER A 114 2.31 -18.39 13.17
CA SER A 114 2.00 -18.87 11.82
C SER A 114 0.79 -19.80 11.79
N LEU A 115 0.61 -20.66 12.80
CA LEU A 115 -0.60 -21.47 12.95
C LEU A 115 -1.84 -20.61 13.17
N LEU A 116 -1.78 -19.60 14.05
CA LEU A 116 -2.90 -18.67 14.25
C LEU A 116 -3.23 -17.89 12.98
N LEU A 117 -2.22 -17.43 12.24
CA LEU A 117 -2.39 -16.70 10.97
C LEU A 117 -2.98 -17.58 9.86
N SER A 118 -2.74 -18.89 9.88
CA SER A 118 -3.24 -19.83 8.85
C SER A 118 -4.77 -19.91 8.79
N GLU A 119 -5.44 -19.78 9.94
CA GLU A 119 -6.90 -19.76 10.05
C GLU A 119 -7.47 -18.33 10.10
N HIS A 120 -6.62 -17.32 10.34
CA HIS A 120 -7.04 -15.92 10.35
C HIS A 120 -7.43 -15.49 8.93
N THR A 121 -8.61 -14.90 8.80
CA THR A 121 -9.20 -14.46 7.52
C THR A 121 -9.84 -13.09 7.68
N GLY A 122 -9.02 -12.09 7.98
CA GLY A 122 -9.40 -10.68 7.89
C GLY A 122 -8.93 -10.05 6.58
N ASP A 123 -9.51 -8.92 6.20
CA ASP A 123 -8.82 -7.93 5.34
C ASP A 123 -8.12 -6.96 6.28
N CYS A 124 -6.91 -7.30 6.75
CA CYS A 124 -6.16 -6.52 7.74
C CYS A 124 -6.03 -5.05 7.29
N GLU A 125 -5.76 -4.85 6.01
CA GLU A 125 -5.90 -3.58 5.32
C GLU A 125 -6.89 -3.71 4.17
N ALA A 126 -7.47 -2.59 3.75
CA ALA A 126 -8.35 -2.57 2.60
C ALA A 126 -7.58 -3.03 1.34
N PRO A 127 -8.12 -3.93 0.50
CA PRO A 127 -7.46 -4.33 -0.74
C PRO A 127 -7.11 -3.16 -1.67
N CYS A 128 -7.92 -2.11 -1.68
CA CYS A 128 -7.66 -0.91 -2.45
C CYS A 128 -6.44 -0.11 -1.94
N THR A 129 -6.17 -0.12 -0.63
CA THR A 129 -4.93 0.41 -0.03
C THR A 129 -3.74 -0.45 -0.40
N MET A 130 -3.86 -1.77 -0.29
CA MET A 130 -2.78 -2.71 -0.61
C MET A 130 -2.41 -2.72 -2.10
N ALA A 131 -3.39 -2.51 -2.98
CA ALA A 131 -3.16 -2.44 -4.42
C ALA A 131 -2.56 -1.10 -4.87
N CYS A 132 -2.69 -0.03 -4.07
CA CYS A 132 -2.09 1.25 -4.40
C CYS A 132 -0.57 1.17 -4.19
N PRO A 133 0.27 1.46 -5.21
CA PRO A 133 1.73 1.42 -5.03
C PRO A 133 2.26 2.39 -3.95
N ALA A 134 1.55 3.50 -3.72
CA ALA A 134 1.86 4.44 -2.66
C ALA A 134 1.31 4.02 -1.28
N HIS A 135 0.59 2.90 -1.18
CA HIS A 135 -0.14 2.45 0.02
C HIS A 135 -0.99 3.57 0.63
N ALA A 136 -1.71 4.32 -0.22
CA ALA A 136 -2.57 5.40 0.23
C ALA A 136 -3.70 4.88 1.12
N ASN A 137 -4.11 5.67 2.11
CA ASN A 137 -5.21 5.34 3.03
C ASN A 137 -6.57 5.49 2.34
N VAL A 138 -6.85 4.58 1.40
CA VAL A 138 -7.94 4.69 0.43
C VAL A 138 -9.30 4.73 1.10
N GLU A 139 -9.56 3.75 1.97
CA GLU A 139 -10.83 3.66 2.67
C GLU A 139 -11.09 4.91 3.52
N GLU A 140 -10.06 5.45 4.18
CA GLU A 140 -10.16 6.62 5.03
C GLU A 140 -10.52 7.88 4.23
N TYR A 141 -9.82 8.17 3.12
CA TYR A 141 -10.13 9.38 2.36
C TYR A 141 -11.46 9.26 1.61
N VAL A 142 -11.87 8.05 1.20
CA VAL A 142 -13.21 7.80 0.63
C VAL A 142 -14.28 8.01 1.69
N ARG A 143 -14.07 7.51 2.92
CA ARG A 143 -14.98 7.74 4.05
C ARG A 143 -15.14 9.23 4.35
N ALA A 144 -14.06 10.00 4.36
CA ALA A 144 -14.10 11.45 4.55
C ALA A 144 -14.88 12.14 3.41
N GLY A 145 -14.61 11.78 2.15
CA GLY A 145 -15.31 12.32 0.99
C GLY A 145 -16.82 12.00 1.00
N ARG A 146 -17.22 10.79 1.40
CA ARG A 146 -18.63 10.40 1.59
C ARG A 146 -19.35 11.31 2.59
N LYS A 147 -18.66 11.77 3.63
CA LYS A 147 -19.19 12.69 4.65
C LYS A 147 -19.14 14.17 4.22
N GLY A 148 -18.62 14.49 3.03
CA GLY A 148 -18.41 15.85 2.56
C GLY A 148 -17.17 16.54 3.17
N GLU A 149 -16.35 15.81 3.93
CA GLU A 149 -15.14 16.29 4.60
C GLU A 149 -13.93 16.31 3.64
N PHE A 150 -14.08 17.00 2.50
CA PHE A 150 -13.12 16.94 1.39
C PHE A 150 -11.73 17.53 1.71
N LEU A 151 -11.64 18.54 2.58
CA LEU A 151 -10.34 19.02 3.07
C LEU A 151 -9.63 17.94 3.90
N HIS A 152 -10.36 17.25 4.77
CA HIS A 152 -9.82 16.12 5.53
C HIS A 152 -9.44 14.94 4.62
N SER A 153 -10.25 14.67 3.59
CA SER A 153 -9.92 13.71 2.53
C SER A 153 -8.58 14.05 1.86
N LEU A 154 -8.36 15.31 1.48
CA LEU A 154 -7.10 15.78 0.91
C LEU A 154 -5.92 15.60 1.87
N GLN A 155 -6.07 15.95 3.14
CA GLN A 155 -5.06 15.74 4.17
C GLN A 155 -4.64 14.27 4.27
N ILE A 156 -5.61 13.34 4.25
CA ILE A 156 -5.34 11.90 4.27
C ILE A 156 -4.58 11.48 3.00
N ILE A 157 -4.97 11.97 1.83
CA ILE A 157 -4.33 11.68 0.54
C ILE A 157 -2.87 12.14 0.56
N LYS A 158 -2.60 13.39 0.98
CA LYS A 158 -1.25 13.99 0.98
C LYS A 158 -0.26 13.35 1.96
N LYS A 159 -0.72 12.47 2.87
CA LYS A 159 0.19 11.60 3.65
C LYS A 159 0.99 10.64 2.78
N ARG A 160 0.42 10.17 1.67
CA ARG A 160 1.04 9.15 0.78
C ARG A 160 1.18 9.61 -0.68
N ILE A 161 0.48 10.68 -1.07
CA ILE A 161 0.43 11.18 -2.45
C ILE A 161 0.61 12.71 -2.46
N PRO A 162 1.83 13.23 -2.66
CA PRO A 162 2.12 14.66 -2.69
C PRO A 162 1.64 15.37 -3.97
N LEU A 163 1.35 14.59 -5.02
CA LEU A 163 0.87 15.07 -6.33
C LEU A 163 -0.57 14.61 -6.63
N PRO A 164 -1.56 14.91 -5.77
CA PRO A 164 -2.93 14.40 -5.92
C PRO A 164 -3.70 15.01 -7.09
N MET A 165 -3.41 16.24 -7.52
CA MET A 165 -4.04 16.85 -8.69
C MET A 165 -3.62 16.14 -9.97
N SER A 166 -2.34 15.83 -10.12
CA SER A 166 -1.84 15.05 -11.26
C SER A 166 -2.28 13.59 -11.19
N ILE A 167 -2.07 12.92 -10.05
CA ILE A 167 -2.41 11.50 -9.88
C ILE A 167 -3.93 11.27 -9.98
N GLY A 168 -4.76 12.22 -9.54
CA GLY A 168 -6.22 12.16 -9.73
C GLY A 168 -6.65 12.14 -11.19
N ARG A 169 -5.77 12.49 -12.14
CA ARG A 169 -6.06 12.50 -13.59
C ARG A 169 -5.42 11.34 -14.34
N VAL A 170 -4.20 10.97 -13.96
CA VAL A 170 -3.37 10.05 -14.76
C VAL A 170 -3.20 8.66 -14.15
N CYS A 171 -3.78 8.40 -12.96
CA CYS A 171 -3.63 7.14 -12.26
C CYS A 171 -4.29 5.97 -13.02
N PRO A 172 -3.60 4.83 -13.15
CA PRO A 172 -4.15 3.55 -13.64
C PRO A 172 -5.22 2.89 -12.76
N ARG A 173 -5.62 3.53 -11.65
CA ARG A 173 -6.68 3.09 -10.75
C ARG A 173 -6.49 1.67 -10.18
N PHE A 174 -5.25 1.33 -9.75
CA PHE A 174 -4.94 0.03 -9.11
C PHE A 174 -5.90 -0.31 -7.95
N CYS A 175 -6.20 0.69 -7.12
CA CYS A 175 -7.15 0.61 -6.02
C CYS A 175 -8.57 0.19 -6.45
N GLU A 176 -9.02 0.56 -7.65
CA GLU A 176 -10.32 0.17 -8.19
C GLU A 176 -10.30 -1.26 -8.74
N LYS A 177 -9.18 -1.69 -9.33
CA LYS A 177 -9.00 -3.06 -9.87
C LYS A 177 -9.14 -4.14 -8.79
N ASP A 178 -8.70 -3.84 -7.57
CA ASP A 178 -8.77 -4.75 -6.42
C ASP A 178 -9.89 -4.39 -5.41
N CYS A 179 -10.76 -3.43 -5.74
CA CYS A 179 -11.87 -3.03 -4.87
C CYS A 179 -12.84 -4.21 -4.62
N ARG A 180 -13.24 -4.42 -3.36
CA ARG A 180 -14.25 -5.46 -3.01
C ARG A 180 -15.60 -5.26 -3.67
N ARG A 181 -15.95 -4.01 -4.01
CA ARG A 181 -17.21 -3.69 -4.67
C ARG A 181 -17.32 -4.32 -6.07
N ASN A 182 -16.21 -4.75 -6.69
CA ASN A 182 -16.23 -5.51 -7.95
C ASN A 182 -17.05 -6.81 -7.88
N VAL A 183 -17.28 -7.39 -6.69
CA VAL A 183 -18.21 -8.54 -6.52
C VAL A 183 -19.64 -8.20 -6.98
N TYR A 184 -20.00 -6.91 -6.99
CA TYR A 184 -21.28 -6.39 -7.50
C TYR A 184 -21.20 -5.87 -8.95
N GLY A 185 -20.08 -6.05 -9.63
CA GLY A 185 -19.90 -5.71 -11.05
C GLY A 185 -19.06 -4.45 -11.31
N GLU A 186 -19.11 -3.43 -10.44
CA GLU A 186 -18.36 -2.17 -10.63
C GLU A 186 -17.68 -1.70 -9.34
N PRO A 187 -16.43 -1.21 -9.39
CA PRO A 187 -15.75 -0.70 -8.20
C PRO A 187 -16.31 0.65 -7.77
N VAL A 188 -15.88 1.12 -6.59
CA VAL A 188 -16.04 2.54 -6.20
C VAL A 188 -15.15 3.41 -7.10
N ALA A 189 -15.60 4.59 -7.50
CA ALA A 189 -14.83 5.58 -8.27
C ALA A 189 -13.77 6.30 -7.43
N ILE A 190 -12.89 5.52 -6.80
CA ILE A 190 -11.88 5.95 -5.83
C ILE A 190 -10.98 7.06 -6.37
N ASN A 191 -10.65 7.01 -7.67
CA ASN A 191 -9.78 8.01 -8.26
C ASN A 191 -10.41 9.41 -8.27
N ASP A 192 -11.72 9.49 -8.47
CA ASP A 192 -12.46 10.74 -8.55
C ASP A 192 -12.60 11.43 -7.17
N PHE A 193 -12.56 10.68 -6.07
CA PHE A 193 -12.42 11.25 -4.71
C PHE A 193 -11.11 12.04 -4.58
N LYS A 194 -10.00 11.45 -5.03
CA LYS A 194 -8.69 12.11 -4.96
C LYS A 194 -8.68 13.38 -5.80
N ARG A 195 -9.22 13.28 -7.02
CA ARG A 195 -9.32 14.39 -7.96
C ARG A 195 -10.15 15.54 -7.38
N LEU A 196 -11.36 15.26 -6.90
CA LEU A 196 -12.24 16.30 -6.35
C LEU A 196 -11.63 16.96 -5.12
N ALA A 197 -11.11 16.18 -4.17
CA ALA A 197 -10.52 16.72 -2.95
C ALA A 197 -9.36 17.68 -3.25
N ALA A 198 -8.50 17.33 -4.21
CA ALA A 198 -7.39 18.18 -4.65
C ALA A 198 -7.88 19.39 -5.45
N ASP A 199 -8.81 19.21 -6.37
CA ASP A 199 -9.31 20.33 -7.18
C ASP A 199 -9.96 21.42 -6.32
N LEU A 200 -10.64 21.03 -5.23
CA LEU A 200 -11.30 21.95 -4.29
C LEU A 200 -10.34 22.65 -3.33
N TYR A 201 -9.41 21.93 -2.69
CA TYR A 201 -8.73 22.43 -1.50
C TYR A 201 -7.19 22.46 -1.58
N TYR A 202 -6.60 22.10 -2.72
CA TYR A 202 -5.13 22.02 -2.82
C TYR A 202 -4.43 23.35 -2.52
N ASP A 203 -5.00 24.47 -2.99
CA ASP A 203 -4.40 25.80 -2.81
C ASP A 203 -4.55 26.35 -1.39
N GLU A 204 -5.54 25.86 -0.64
CA GLU A 204 -5.84 26.29 0.73
C GLU A 204 -5.08 25.46 1.79
N TYR A 205 -4.62 24.26 1.43
CA TYR A 205 -3.99 23.34 2.35
C TYR A 205 -2.46 23.41 2.30
N MET A 206 -1.86 23.65 3.45
CA MET A 206 -0.42 23.55 3.68
C MET A 206 -0.14 22.54 4.79
N GLU A 207 0.91 21.75 4.63
CA GLU A 207 1.37 20.85 5.70
C GLU A 207 1.95 21.64 6.87
N GLU A 208 1.83 21.09 8.07
CA GLU A 208 2.60 21.55 9.21
C GLU A 208 4.05 21.14 9.01
N LEU A 209 4.91 22.12 8.79
CA LEU A 209 6.32 21.90 8.49
C LEU A 209 7.18 22.12 9.73
N PRO A 210 8.06 21.17 10.12
CA PRO A 210 9.00 21.38 11.21
C PRO A 210 10.06 22.43 10.84
N GLU A 211 10.78 22.90 11.85
CA GLU A 211 11.99 23.71 11.66
C GLU A 211 13.07 22.93 10.88
N LEU A 212 13.95 23.67 10.22
CA LEU A 212 15.03 23.06 9.46
C LEU A 212 16.10 22.49 10.39
N THR A 213 16.49 21.24 10.14
CA THR A 213 17.50 20.48 10.90
C THR A 213 18.94 20.90 10.59
N GLY A 214 19.13 21.76 9.59
CA GLY A 214 20.44 22.13 9.05
C GLY A 214 21.01 21.13 8.03
N LYS A 215 20.36 19.97 7.84
CA LYS A 215 20.71 18.97 6.83
C LYS A 215 20.21 19.36 5.44
N LYS A 216 20.99 19.05 4.41
CA LYS A 216 20.75 19.43 3.01
C LYS A 216 20.86 18.25 2.07
N VAL A 217 19.90 18.11 1.17
CA VAL A 217 19.86 17.05 0.16
C VAL A 217 19.74 17.62 -1.25
N ALA A 218 20.58 17.15 -2.16
CA ALA A 218 20.44 17.42 -3.59
C ALA A 218 19.56 16.37 -4.25
N ILE A 219 18.68 16.78 -5.17
CA ILE A 219 17.81 15.88 -5.91
C ILE A 219 18.00 16.18 -7.40
N VAL A 220 18.40 15.19 -8.19
CA VAL A 220 18.62 15.35 -9.63
C VAL A 220 17.40 14.82 -10.38
N GLY A 221 16.62 15.72 -10.96
CA GLY A 221 15.39 15.44 -11.70
C GLY A 221 14.14 15.90 -10.93
N ALA A 222 13.33 16.76 -11.55
CA ALA A 222 12.09 17.29 -11.03
C ALA A 222 10.86 16.53 -11.55
N GLY A 223 10.99 15.23 -11.78
CA GLY A 223 9.86 14.32 -12.04
C GLY A 223 9.15 13.87 -10.76
N PRO A 224 8.12 13.00 -10.87
CA PRO A 224 7.34 12.52 -9.71
C PRO A 224 8.19 11.93 -8.57
N GLY A 225 9.23 11.18 -8.90
CA GLY A 225 10.15 10.60 -7.90
C GLY A 225 10.94 11.67 -7.13
N GLY A 226 11.56 12.62 -7.83
CA GLY A 226 12.32 13.69 -7.20
C GLY A 226 11.45 14.68 -6.42
N LEU A 227 10.28 15.05 -6.97
CA LEU A 227 9.29 15.87 -6.27
C LEU A 227 8.80 15.18 -4.99
N SER A 228 8.44 13.89 -5.06
CA SER A 228 8.05 13.14 -3.87
C SER A 228 9.16 13.10 -2.82
N ALA A 229 10.40 12.85 -3.23
CA ALA A 229 11.53 12.87 -2.32
C ALA A 229 11.68 14.23 -1.61
N ALA A 230 11.62 15.34 -2.35
CA ALA A 230 11.69 16.68 -1.79
C ALA A 230 10.56 16.98 -0.78
N TYR A 231 9.34 16.56 -1.11
CA TYR A 231 8.17 16.72 -0.24
C TYR A 231 8.37 16.03 1.11
N TYR A 232 8.76 14.75 1.10
CA TYR A 232 8.92 13.97 2.33
C TYR A 232 10.16 14.38 3.14
N LEU A 233 11.27 14.75 2.48
CA LEU A 233 12.42 15.34 3.17
C LEU A 233 12.04 16.61 3.91
N ARG A 234 11.20 17.46 3.29
CA ARG A 234 10.77 18.70 3.93
C ARG A 234 9.86 18.45 5.13
N LEU A 235 9.03 17.41 5.11
CA LEU A 235 8.23 16.98 6.27
C LEU A 235 9.09 16.50 7.45
N GLU A 236 10.32 16.05 7.20
CA GLU A 236 11.31 15.69 8.22
C GLU A 236 12.23 16.86 8.62
N GLY A 237 11.98 18.07 8.11
CA GLY A 237 12.79 19.26 8.40
C GLY A 237 14.11 19.32 7.65
N ILE A 238 14.25 18.58 6.56
CA ILE A 238 15.47 18.54 5.74
C ILE A 238 15.32 19.48 4.54
N GLU A 239 16.31 20.33 4.32
CA GLU A 239 16.35 21.23 3.17
C GLU A 239 16.66 20.44 1.90
N SER A 240 15.95 20.71 0.80
CA SER A 240 16.21 20.07 -0.48
C SER A 240 16.32 21.08 -1.63
N THR A 241 17.25 20.80 -2.55
CA THR A 241 17.41 21.52 -3.82
C THR A 241 17.28 20.54 -4.97
N ILE A 242 16.33 20.79 -5.87
CA ILE A 242 16.09 19.99 -7.07
C ILE A 242 16.82 20.62 -8.25
N PHE A 243 17.71 19.85 -8.88
CA PHE A 243 18.42 20.18 -10.10
C PHE A 243 17.71 19.53 -11.28
N GLU A 244 17.21 20.31 -12.23
CA GLU A 244 16.41 19.85 -13.36
C GLU A 244 17.08 20.25 -14.68
N ALA A 245 17.20 19.29 -15.61
CA ALA A 245 17.79 19.52 -16.91
C ALA A 245 16.90 20.40 -17.80
N GLN A 246 15.59 20.26 -17.65
CA GLN A 246 14.59 20.96 -18.45
C GLN A 246 14.29 22.38 -17.92
N PRO A 247 13.67 23.25 -18.73
CA PRO A 247 13.30 24.61 -18.31
C PRO A 247 12.24 24.67 -17.20
N LYS A 248 11.44 23.61 -17.01
CA LYS A 248 10.37 23.55 -16.02
C LYS A 248 10.29 22.18 -15.35
N ALA A 249 9.87 22.17 -14.09
CA ALA A 249 9.65 20.95 -13.30
C ALA A 249 8.43 20.16 -13.78
N GLY A 250 8.40 18.86 -13.49
CA GLY A 250 7.28 17.95 -13.75
C GLY A 250 7.67 16.65 -14.46
N GLY A 251 8.85 16.61 -15.11
CA GLY A 251 9.30 15.45 -15.87
C GLY A 251 8.25 14.95 -16.87
N MET A 252 7.97 13.65 -16.89
CA MET A 252 6.96 13.07 -17.80
C MET A 252 5.53 13.60 -17.58
N LEU A 253 5.18 14.14 -16.41
CA LEU A 253 3.89 14.82 -16.22
C LEU A 253 3.76 16.05 -17.14
N ARG A 254 4.86 16.76 -17.36
CA ARG A 254 4.90 17.94 -18.23
C ARG A 254 5.16 17.57 -19.68
N TYR A 255 6.17 16.74 -19.90
CA TYR A 255 6.75 16.56 -21.23
C TYR A 255 6.29 15.30 -21.96
N GLY A 256 5.63 14.37 -21.27
CA GLY A 256 5.11 13.14 -21.86
C GLY A 256 3.58 13.10 -21.91
N ILE A 257 2.92 13.36 -20.77
CA ILE A 257 1.46 13.26 -20.68
C ILE A 257 0.81 14.43 -21.42
N PRO A 258 -0.12 14.19 -22.37
CA PRO A 258 -0.75 15.26 -23.14
C PRO A 258 -1.62 16.22 -22.32
N GLU A 259 -1.80 17.43 -22.85
CA GLU A 259 -2.60 18.51 -22.23
C GLU A 259 -4.06 18.09 -21.95
N TYR A 260 -4.66 17.29 -22.84
CA TYR A 260 -6.05 16.85 -22.71
C TYR A 260 -6.27 15.83 -21.59
N ARG A 261 -5.19 15.22 -21.04
CA ARG A 261 -5.22 14.33 -19.87
C ARG A 261 -4.77 15.03 -18.60
N LEU A 262 -3.70 15.82 -18.69
CA LEU A 262 -3.15 16.58 -17.58
C LEU A 262 -2.82 18.01 -18.04
N PRO A 263 -3.73 18.97 -17.79
CA PRO A 263 -3.50 20.36 -18.16
C PRO A 263 -2.26 20.94 -17.49
N LYS A 264 -1.41 21.67 -18.23
CA LYS A 264 -0.17 22.21 -17.65
C LYS A 264 -0.42 23.31 -16.64
N ALA A 265 -1.53 24.04 -16.76
CA ALA A 265 -1.94 25.01 -15.75
C ALA A 265 -2.23 24.32 -14.40
N THR A 266 -2.89 23.16 -14.42
CA THR A 266 -3.14 22.33 -13.23
C THR A 266 -1.83 21.83 -12.62
N LEU A 267 -0.90 21.36 -13.46
CA LEU A 267 0.42 20.94 -13.01
C LEU A 267 1.22 22.10 -12.41
N ASP A 268 1.22 23.28 -13.06
CA ASP A 268 1.90 24.47 -12.55
C ASP A 268 1.35 24.89 -11.18
N ARG A 269 0.03 24.82 -11.00
CA ARG A 269 -0.63 25.05 -9.71
C ARG A 269 -0.17 24.07 -8.64
N GLU A 270 -0.11 22.79 -8.98
CA GLU A 270 0.38 21.74 -8.06
C GLU A 270 1.85 21.93 -7.68
N LEU A 271 2.70 22.25 -8.65
CA LEU A 271 4.14 22.42 -8.43
C LEU A 271 4.50 23.72 -7.69
N ALA A 272 3.65 24.73 -7.74
CA ALA A 272 3.81 25.96 -6.96
C ALA A 272 3.76 25.72 -5.44
N HIS A 273 3.29 24.54 -5.00
CA HIS A 273 3.31 24.11 -3.59
C HIS A 273 4.75 23.94 -3.06
N PHE A 274 5.65 23.40 -3.87
CA PHE A 274 6.99 23.00 -3.43
C PHE A 274 7.87 24.19 -2.99
N PRO A 275 7.93 25.31 -3.74
CA PRO A 275 8.63 26.51 -3.26
C PRO A 275 8.03 27.07 -1.97
N LYS A 276 6.71 27.00 -1.77
CA LYS A 276 6.06 27.43 -0.51
C LYS A 276 6.49 26.57 0.67
N MET A 277 6.81 25.30 0.44
CA MET A 277 7.40 24.42 1.44
C MET A 277 8.88 24.72 1.72
N GLY A 278 9.53 25.56 0.91
CA GLY A 278 10.96 25.86 0.99
C GLY A 278 11.86 24.97 0.13
N VAL A 279 11.29 24.18 -0.79
CA VAL A 279 12.05 23.41 -1.78
C VAL A 279 12.62 24.35 -2.84
N LYS A 280 13.92 24.22 -3.13
CA LYS A 280 14.61 25.04 -4.13
C LYS A 280 14.68 24.32 -5.47
N PHE A 281 14.67 25.08 -6.56
CA PHE A 281 14.82 24.56 -7.92
C PHE A 281 15.99 25.25 -8.65
N GLU A 282 16.82 24.46 -9.31
CA GLU A 282 17.84 24.90 -10.26
C GLU A 282 17.60 24.25 -11.62
N PHE A 283 17.05 25.01 -12.56
CA PHE A 283 16.75 24.55 -13.92
C PHE A 283 17.97 24.64 -14.85
N GLY A 284 17.93 23.90 -15.96
CA GLY A 284 19.05 23.83 -16.92
C GLY A 284 20.29 23.10 -16.38
N ARG A 285 20.16 22.31 -15.30
CA ARG A 285 21.26 21.56 -14.67
C ARG A 285 21.11 20.06 -14.97
N LYS A 286 21.99 19.53 -15.81
CA LYS A 286 21.99 18.15 -16.29
C LYS A 286 23.22 17.39 -15.78
N LEU A 287 22.94 16.30 -15.05
CA LEU A 287 23.96 15.44 -14.47
C LEU A 287 24.76 14.73 -15.57
N GLY A 288 26.10 14.78 -15.45
CA GLY A 288 27.04 14.26 -16.44
C GLY A 288 27.42 15.26 -17.54
N GLU A 289 26.83 16.46 -17.55
CA GLU A 289 27.14 17.50 -18.54
C GLU A 289 27.62 18.80 -17.87
N ASN A 290 26.74 19.52 -17.18
CA ASN A 290 27.04 20.77 -16.47
C ASN A 290 26.75 20.69 -14.95
N LEU A 291 26.62 19.46 -14.46
CA LEU A 291 26.47 19.10 -13.06
C LEU A 291 27.19 17.76 -12.84
N SER A 292 27.98 17.65 -11.78
CA SER A 292 28.67 16.40 -11.42
C SER A 292 28.21 15.88 -10.06
N LEU A 293 28.27 14.55 -9.88
CA LEU A 293 27.95 13.94 -8.58
C LEU A 293 28.92 14.39 -7.49
N ASP A 294 30.20 14.54 -7.80
CA ASP A 294 31.22 14.96 -6.83
C ASP A 294 30.98 16.39 -6.32
N GLU A 295 30.58 17.31 -7.21
CA GLU A 295 30.17 18.65 -6.80
C GLU A 295 29.00 18.59 -5.81
N LEU A 296 27.97 17.80 -6.11
CA LEU A 296 26.81 17.65 -5.24
C LEU A 296 27.19 17.03 -3.89
N LYS A 297 27.99 15.96 -3.88
CA LYS A 297 28.45 15.32 -2.63
C LYS A 297 29.29 16.24 -1.75
N SER A 298 29.99 17.22 -2.33
CA SER A 298 30.78 18.19 -1.57
C SER A 298 29.93 19.25 -0.87
N LYS A 299 28.71 19.51 -1.38
CA LYS A 299 27.83 20.60 -0.92
C LYS A 299 26.62 20.13 -0.11
N PHE A 300 26.25 18.86 -0.23
CA PHE A 300 25.04 18.28 0.36
C PHE A 300 25.36 17.04 1.19
N ASP A 301 24.54 16.77 2.21
CA ASP A 301 24.67 15.60 3.07
C ASP A 301 24.24 14.30 2.36
N ALA A 302 23.37 14.39 1.35
CA ALA A 302 22.98 13.27 0.48
C ALA A 302 22.55 13.74 -0.92
N VAL A 303 22.58 12.83 -1.89
CA VAL A 303 22.12 13.06 -3.27
C VAL A 303 21.13 11.99 -3.69
N VAL A 304 19.98 12.40 -4.24
CA VAL A 304 18.98 11.53 -4.88
C VAL A 304 19.07 11.70 -6.40
N VAL A 305 19.28 10.61 -7.13
CA VAL A 305 19.23 10.55 -8.58
C VAL A 305 17.84 10.08 -8.99
N ALA A 306 17.05 10.98 -9.60
CA ALA A 306 15.68 10.77 -10.03
C ALA A 306 15.47 11.17 -11.51
N VAL A 307 16.44 10.80 -12.35
CA VAL A 307 16.52 11.22 -13.77
C VAL A 307 15.46 10.58 -14.66
N GLY A 308 14.83 9.48 -14.24
CA GLY A 308 13.75 8.81 -14.98
C GLY A 308 14.19 8.09 -16.26
N CYS A 309 13.21 7.68 -17.08
CA CYS A 309 13.41 6.93 -18.33
C CYS A 309 13.19 7.79 -19.58
N TRP A 310 14.22 8.51 -20.04
CA TRP A 310 14.15 9.38 -21.22
C TRP A 310 14.63 8.74 -22.52
N LYS A 311 15.15 7.50 -22.48
CA LYS A 311 15.61 6.81 -23.70
C LYS A 311 14.44 6.10 -24.37
N ALA A 312 14.08 6.47 -25.58
CA ALA A 312 13.08 5.74 -26.34
C ALA A 312 13.62 4.41 -26.88
N SER A 313 12.74 3.41 -27.04
CA SER A 313 13.04 2.17 -27.75
C SER A 313 12.64 2.29 -29.22
N GLY A 314 13.58 2.01 -30.12
CA GLY A 314 13.33 1.94 -31.57
C GLY A 314 12.44 0.77 -32.00
N LEU A 315 12.13 0.75 -33.30
CA LEU A 315 11.29 -0.27 -33.94
C LEU A 315 11.95 -1.66 -33.99
N ARG A 316 13.28 -1.72 -33.89
CA ARG A 316 14.10 -2.94 -34.01
C ARG A 316 13.95 -3.59 -35.39
N CYS A 317 13.94 -2.75 -36.42
CA CYS A 317 13.80 -3.16 -37.81
C CYS A 317 14.75 -2.35 -38.71
N GLU A 318 14.94 -2.79 -39.96
CA GLU A 318 15.74 -2.03 -40.94
C GLU A 318 15.07 -0.67 -41.21
N GLY A 319 15.85 0.41 -41.21
CA GLY A 319 15.36 1.77 -41.48
C GLY A 319 14.64 2.45 -40.30
N GLU A 320 14.79 1.93 -39.08
CA GLU A 320 14.09 2.47 -37.90
C GLU A 320 14.42 3.95 -37.60
N GLU A 321 15.54 4.48 -38.08
CA GLU A 321 15.94 5.88 -37.97
C GLU A 321 15.01 6.85 -38.70
N LEU A 322 14.19 6.35 -39.63
CA LEU A 322 13.16 7.13 -40.33
C LEU A 322 11.90 7.34 -39.47
N ALA A 323 11.74 6.58 -38.38
CA ALA A 323 10.62 6.71 -37.47
C ALA A 323 10.93 7.71 -36.34
N LYS A 324 9.93 8.51 -35.97
CA LYS A 324 10.00 9.35 -34.78
C LYS A 324 9.86 8.51 -33.52
N GLN A 325 10.52 8.90 -32.44
CA GLN A 325 10.29 8.28 -31.13
C GLN A 325 9.05 8.88 -30.47
N GLY A 326 8.21 8.05 -29.85
CA GLY A 326 6.93 8.49 -29.28
C GLY A 326 7.08 9.55 -28.19
N ILE A 327 8.09 9.42 -27.32
CA ILE A 327 8.35 10.42 -26.29
C ILE A 327 8.87 11.73 -26.86
N GLU A 328 9.66 11.69 -27.93
CA GLU A 328 10.18 12.89 -28.59
C GLU A 328 9.05 13.62 -29.28
N PHE A 329 8.16 12.89 -29.96
CA PHE A 329 6.94 13.44 -30.55
C PHE A 329 6.06 14.14 -29.50
N LEU A 330 5.78 13.49 -28.36
CA LEU A 330 4.99 14.08 -27.29
C LEU A 330 5.70 15.29 -26.64
N TYR A 331 7.02 15.21 -26.48
CA TYR A 331 7.86 16.31 -25.99
C TYR A 331 7.79 17.52 -26.92
N GLU A 332 7.91 17.33 -28.25
CA GLU A 332 7.80 18.38 -29.26
C GLU A 332 6.44 19.08 -29.19
N VAL A 333 5.36 18.29 -29.10
CA VAL A 333 3.98 18.82 -28.99
C VAL A 333 3.81 19.64 -27.71
N ALA A 334 4.22 19.10 -26.56
CA ALA A 334 4.11 19.77 -25.28
C ALA A 334 4.95 21.06 -25.22
N SER A 335 6.16 21.03 -25.78
CA SER A 335 7.09 22.16 -25.76
C SER A 335 6.65 23.30 -26.68
N ASN A 336 5.91 22.99 -27.75
CA ASN A 336 5.34 23.98 -28.67
C ASN A 336 3.93 24.44 -28.28
N GLY A 337 3.53 24.29 -27.01
CA GLY A 337 2.21 24.72 -26.54
C GLY A 337 1.06 24.03 -27.26
N ASN A 338 1.22 22.75 -27.59
CA ASN A 338 0.25 21.92 -28.32
C ASN A 338 -0.05 22.39 -29.77
N SER A 339 0.86 23.16 -30.37
CA SER A 339 0.70 23.74 -31.71
C SER A 339 1.65 23.13 -32.75
N ALA A 340 1.95 21.83 -32.63
CA ALA A 340 2.79 21.14 -33.60
C ALA A 340 2.09 21.02 -34.98
N PRO A 341 2.83 20.91 -36.09
CA PRO A 341 2.24 20.69 -37.41
C PRO A 341 1.45 19.38 -37.49
N ASN A 342 0.46 19.33 -38.38
CA ASN A 342 -0.27 18.11 -38.70
C ASN A 342 0.69 17.02 -39.22
N PRO A 343 0.75 15.83 -38.59
CA PRO A 343 1.69 14.77 -38.98
C PRO A 343 1.22 13.93 -40.18
N GLY A 344 0.11 14.29 -40.84
CA GLY A 344 -0.42 13.60 -42.02
C GLY A 344 -1.03 12.24 -41.65
N LYS A 345 -0.88 11.25 -42.54
CA LYS A 345 -1.23 9.85 -42.26
C LYS A 345 -0.21 9.26 -41.28
N VAL A 346 -0.69 8.79 -40.12
CA VAL A 346 0.17 8.34 -39.02
C VAL A 346 0.06 6.85 -38.80
N ILE A 347 1.21 6.19 -38.59
CA ILE A 347 1.29 4.86 -38.00
C ILE A 347 2.07 4.92 -36.70
N VAL A 348 1.43 4.55 -35.59
CA VAL A 348 2.08 4.38 -34.28
C VAL A 348 2.28 2.90 -34.01
N VAL A 349 3.51 2.48 -33.72
CA VAL A 349 3.84 1.10 -33.38
C VAL A 349 3.98 0.97 -31.87
N GLY A 350 3.07 0.24 -31.23
CA GLY A 350 3.04 0.08 -29.78
C GLY A 350 1.64 -0.22 -29.24
N GLY A 351 1.54 -0.51 -27.94
CA GLY A 351 0.24 -0.80 -27.29
C GLY A 351 0.12 -0.31 -25.85
N GLY A 352 1.09 0.47 -25.37
CA GLY A 352 1.07 1.07 -24.03
C GLY A 352 0.44 2.46 -24.00
N ASN A 353 0.40 3.09 -22.82
CA ASN A 353 -0.17 4.42 -22.65
C ASN A 353 0.51 5.46 -23.55
N THR A 354 1.84 5.40 -23.74
CA THR A 354 2.54 6.27 -24.70
C THR A 354 2.01 6.11 -26.13
N ALA A 355 1.68 4.90 -26.56
CA ALA A 355 1.09 4.68 -27.88
C ALA A 355 -0.31 5.32 -27.97
N MET A 356 -1.13 5.17 -26.92
CA MET A 356 -2.45 5.80 -26.84
C MET A 356 -2.35 7.33 -26.86
N ASP A 357 -1.38 7.89 -26.12
CA ASP A 357 -1.12 9.33 -26.13
C ASP A 357 -0.66 9.82 -27.51
N CYS A 358 0.19 9.07 -28.22
CA CYS A 358 0.64 9.42 -29.56
C CYS A 358 -0.51 9.41 -30.59
N VAL A 359 -1.34 8.36 -30.60
CA VAL A 359 -2.44 8.26 -31.58
C VAL A 359 -3.49 9.34 -31.33
N ARG A 360 -3.89 9.55 -30.07
CA ARG A 360 -4.90 10.54 -29.69
C ARG A 360 -4.41 11.98 -29.88
N THR A 361 -3.13 12.23 -29.65
CA THR A 361 -2.49 13.51 -29.98
C THR A 361 -2.47 13.74 -31.50
N SER A 362 -2.15 12.72 -32.30
CA SER A 362 -2.16 12.83 -33.77
C SER A 362 -3.54 13.19 -34.31
N VAL A 363 -4.61 12.59 -33.77
CA VAL A 363 -6.00 12.96 -34.10
C VAL A 363 -6.24 14.45 -33.84
N ARG A 364 -5.80 14.97 -32.69
CA ARG A 364 -5.95 16.39 -32.30
C ARG A 364 -5.13 17.36 -33.14
N LEU A 365 -4.05 16.91 -33.74
CA LEU A 365 -3.27 17.68 -34.72
C LEU A 365 -3.89 17.66 -36.13
N GLY A 366 -5.04 17.01 -36.30
CA GLY A 366 -5.80 16.99 -37.54
C GLY A 366 -5.39 15.89 -38.52
N SER A 367 -4.71 14.83 -38.07
CA SER A 367 -4.36 13.71 -38.93
C SER A 367 -5.61 13.07 -39.56
N PRO A 368 -5.67 12.91 -40.89
CA PRO A 368 -6.83 12.35 -41.56
C PRO A 368 -6.97 10.83 -41.37
N ASP A 369 -5.87 10.14 -41.06
CA ASP A 369 -5.83 8.69 -40.82
C ASP A 369 -4.75 8.36 -39.78
N VAL A 370 -5.16 7.73 -38.67
CA VAL A 370 -4.29 7.39 -37.55
C VAL A 370 -4.41 5.91 -37.24
N ASN A 371 -3.30 5.19 -37.33
CA ASN A 371 -3.25 3.75 -37.18
C ASN A 371 -2.37 3.34 -36.00
N CYS A 372 -2.86 2.42 -35.17
CA CYS A 372 -2.13 1.80 -34.07
C CYS A 372 -1.77 0.35 -34.44
N PHE A 373 -0.49 0.08 -34.66
CA PHE A 373 0.03 -1.24 -35.01
C PHE A 373 0.57 -1.92 -33.75
N TYR A 374 0.02 -3.08 -33.41
CA TYR A 374 0.39 -3.83 -32.22
C TYR A 374 0.65 -5.30 -32.53
N ARG A 375 1.76 -5.82 -32.04
CA ARG A 375 2.21 -7.20 -32.33
C ARG A 375 1.41 -8.30 -31.62
N ARG A 376 0.53 -7.96 -30.68
CA ARG A 376 -0.38 -8.90 -29.98
C ARG A 376 -1.84 -8.48 -30.20
N THR A 377 -2.77 -9.05 -29.45
CA THR A 377 -4.18 -8.67 -29.50
C THR A 377 -4.51 -7.59 -28.47
N GLU A 378 -5.71 -7.01 -28.54
CA GLU A 378 -6.20 -6.03 -27.56
C GLU A 378 -6.11 -6.53 -26.11
N ALA A 379 -6.35 -7.83 -25.88
CA ALA A 379 -6.32 -8.42 -24.54
C ALA A 379 -4.94 -8.35 -23.87
N GLU A 380 -3.86 -8.30 -24.66
CA GLU A 380 -2.49 -8.17 -24.15
C GLU A 380 -1.96 -6.74 -24.17
N MET A 381 -2.77 -5.74 -24.56
CA MET A 381 -2.34 -4.34 -24.55
C MET A 381 -2.06 -3.87 -23.12
N PRO A 382 -0.87 -3.27 -22.85
CA PRO A 382 -0.56 -2.74 -21.54
C PRO A 382 -1.21 -1.39 -21.22
N ALA A 383 -1.79 -0.69 -22.21
CA ALA A 383 -2.53 0.55 -21.98
C ALA A 383 -3.79 0.31 -21.13
N GLU A 384 -4.23 1.36 -20.42
CA GLU A 384 -5.48 1.28 -19.69
C GLU A 384 -6.67 1.14 -20.63
N LYS A 385 -7.63 0.27 -20.29
CA LYS A 385 -8.79 -0.05 -21.16
C LYS A 385 -9.57 1.19 -21.59
N ILE A 386 -9.69 2.17 -20.68
CA ILE A 386 -10.37 3.43 -20.96
C ILE A 386 -9.66 4.26 -22.05
N GLU A 387 -8.32 4.24 -22.06
CA GLU A 387 -7.52 4.96 -23.06
C GLU A 387 -7.65 4.33 -24.45
N ILE A 388 -7.72 2.99 -24.50
CA ILE A 388 -7.96 2.23 -25.75
C ILE A 388 -9.37 2.54 -26.29
N HIS A 389 -10.37 2.53 -25.41
CA HIS A 389 -11.74 2.82 -25.76
C HIS A 389 -11.92 4.25 -26.28
N GLU A 390 -11.38 5.25 -25.57
CA GLU A 390 -11.44 6.65 -26.00
C GLU A 390 -10.69 6.88 -27.33
N ALA A 391 -9.53 6.26 -27.54
CA ALA A 391 -8.81 6.34 -28.81
C ALA A 391 -9.63 5.78 -29.98
N ARG A 392 -10.36 4.67 -29.76
CA ARG A 392 -11.26 4.09 -30.75
C ARG A 392 -12.43 5.00 -31.08
N GLU A 393 -13.07 5.61 -30.07
CA GLU A 393 -14.14 6.59 -30.29
C GLU A 393 -13.65 7.82 -31.07
N GLU A 394 -12.42 8.25 -30.82
CA GLU A 394 -11.76 9.37 -31.53
C GLU A 394 -11.43 9.04 -33.00
N GLY A 395 -11.53 7.77 -33.42
CA GLY A 395 -11.38 7.31 -34.80
C GLY A 395 -10.04 6.65 -35.12
N VAL A 396 -9.30 6.19 -34.11
CA VAL A 396 -8.02 5.47 -34.31
C VAL A 396 -8.28 4.05 -34.84
N ASN A 397 -7.56 3.69 -35.90
CA ASN A 397 -7.62 2.37 -36.53
C ASN A 397 -6.63 1.41 -35.85
N PHE A 398 -7.12 0.32 -35.26
CA PHE A 398 -6.27 -0.66 -34.58
C PHE A 398 -5.95 -1.86 -35.47
N HIS A 399 -4.65 -2.16 -35.60
CA HIS A 399 -4.12 -3.28 -36.37
C HIS A 399 -3.36 -4.22 -35.43
N PHE A 400 -4.02 -5.29 -35.03
CA PHE A 400 -3.47 -6.30 -34.13
C PHE A 400 -2.70 -7.37 -34.89
N LEU A 401 -1.80 -8.05 -34.17
CA LEU A 401 -0.95 -9.09 -34.73
C LEU A 401 -0.12 -8.60 -35.92
N VAL A 402 0.43 -7.38 -35.80
CA VAL A 402 1.29 -6.78 -36.81
C VAL A 402 2.58 -6.29 -36.16
N ALA A 403 3.73 -6.64 -36.77
CA ALA A 403 5.04 -6.15 -36.37
C ALA A 403 5.80 -5.54 -37.56
N PRO A 404 6.58 -4.45 -37.36
CA PRO A 404 7.38 -3.87 -38.43
C PRO A 404 8.59 -4.75 -38.76
N VAL A 405 8.96 -4.80 -40.04
CA VAL A 405 10.13 -5.52 -40.57
C VAL A 405 11.13 -4.57 -41.21
N LYS A 406 10.63 -3.54 -41.90
CA LYS A 406 11.46 -2.54 -42.58
C LYS A 406 10.70 -1.23 -42.73
N VAL A 407 11.40 -0.10 -42.66
CA VAL A 407 10.91 1.22 -43.02
C VAL A 407 11.82 1.79 -44.11
N GLU A 408 11.23 2.39 -45.14
CA GLU A 408 11.99 3.05 -46.20
C GLU A 408 11.23 4.26 -46.73
N LYS A 409 11.93 5.13 -47.46
CA LYS A 409 11.33 6.29 -48.10
C LYS A 409 11.20 6.07 -49.60
N ARG A 410 9.96 6.02 -50.12
CA ARG A 410 9.66 5.90 -51.56
C ARG A 410 8.78 7.06 -51.99
N ASN A 411 9.14 7.74 -53.08
CA ASN A 411 8.37 8.86 -53.66
C ASN A 411 7.95 9.95 -52.64
N GLY A 412 8.82 10.25 -51.66
CA GLY A 412 8.55 11.25 -50.63
C GLY A 412 7.74 10.79 -49.42
N ARG A 413 7.19 9.56 -49.44
CA ARG A 413 6.44 8.95 -48.33
C ARG A 413 7.24 7.86 -47.62
N LEU A 414 6.86 7.57 -46.38
CA LEU A 414 7.38 6.43 -45.65
C LEU A 414 6.56 5.19 -46.01
N VAL A 415 7.24 4.10 -46.34
CA VAL A 415 6.66 2.79 -46.58
C VAL A 415 7.17 1.86 -45.49
N MET A 416 6.26 1.26 -44.73
CA MET A 416 6.58 0.29 -43.69
C MET A 416 6.17 -1.11 -44.14
N THR A 417 7.15 -1.99 -44.34
CA THR A 417 6.91 -3.42 -44.50
C THR A 417 6.62 -4.00 -43.12
N CYS A 418 5.49 -4.68 -43.02
CA CYS A 418 5.01 -5.32 -41.80
C CYS A 418 4.84 -6.82 -42.02
N ARG A 419 4.88 -7.59 -40.94
CA ARG A 419 4.61 -9.03 -40.93
C ARG A 419 3.42 -9.34 -40.01
N ARG A 420 2.62 -10.33 -40.38
CA ARG A 420 1.54 -10.84 -39.52
C ARG A 420 2.13 -11.73 -38.42
N MET A 421 1.49 -11.65 -37.26
CA MET A 421 1.84 -12.43 -36.09
C MET A 421 0.70 -13.40 -35.75
N GLU A 422 1.00 -14.41 -34.95
CA GLU A 422 0.02 -15.21 -34.21
C GLU A 422 0.41 -15.25 -32.72
N LEU A 423 -0.53 -15.66 -31.87
CA LEU A 423 -0.25 -15.80 -30.45
C LEU A 423 0.31 -17.20 -30.16
N GLY A 424 1.52 -17.26 -29.61
CA GLY A 424 2.10 -18.48 -29.04
C GLY A 424 1.79 -18.63 -27.55
N GLU A 425 2.69 -19.33 -26.86
CA GLU A 425 2.61 -19.57 -25.42
C GLU A 425 2.78 -18.30 -24.58
N PRO A 426 2.20 -18.23 -23.37
CA PRO A 426 2.45 -17.15 -22.42
C PRO A 426 3.94 -16.91 -22.12
N ASP A 427 4.34 -15.64 -22.01
CA ASP A 427 5.64 -15.22 -21.51
C ASP A 427 5.67 -15.15 -19.97
N ALA A 428 6.82 -14.75 -19.41
CA ALA A 428 6.99 -14.61 -17.96
C ALA A 428 6.05 -13.56 -17.32
N SER A 429 5.47 -12.65 -18.11
CA SER A 429 4.44 -11.70 -17.66
C SER A 429 3.02 -12.28 -17.74
N GLY A 430 2.87 -13.54 -18.15
CA GLY A 430 1.60 -14.23 -18.35
C GLY A 430 0.90 -13.89 -19.66
N ARG A 431 1.48 -13.03 -20.51
CA ARG A 431 0.89 -12.60 -21.78
C ARG A 431 1.38 -13.48 -22.92
N ARG A 432 0.50 -13.86 -23.84
CA ARG A 432 0.88 -14.69 -24.99
C ARG A 432 1.94 -14.02 -25.86
N LYS A 433 2.98 -14.77 -26.23
CA LYS A 433 4.08 -14.28 -27.07
C LYS A 433 3.60 -14.09 -28.50
N PRO A 434 4.05 -13.03 -29.20
CA PRO A 434 3.81 -12.92 -30.63
C PRO A 434 4.80 -13.82 -31.37
N VAL A 435 4.30 -14.64 -32.29
CA VAL A 435 5.08 -15.54 -33.16
C VAL A 435 4.89 -15.06 -34.59
N GLU A 436 5.98 -14.99 -35.35
CA GLU A 436 5.96 -14.50 -36.72
C GLU A 436 5.32 -15.54 -37.66
N ILE A 437 4.49 -15.09 -38.61
CA ILE A 437 3.97 -15.93 -39.69
C ILE A 437 4.86 -15.68 -40.94
N PRO A 438 5.71 -16.63 -41.36
CA PRO A 438 6.57 -16.45 -42.53
C PRO A 438 5.77 -16.23 -43.82
N GLY A 439 6.23 -15.35 -44.70
CA GLY A 439 5.58 -15.09 -46.00
C GLY A 439 4.31 -14.23 -45.93
N SER A 440 4.01 -13.65 -44.76
CA SER A 440 2.84 -12.82 -44.52
C SER A 440 3.12 -11.31 -44.62
N GLU A 441 4.25 -10.94 -45.24
CA GLU A 441 4.67 -9.56 -45.37
C GLU A 441 3.71 -8.73 -46.23
N PHE A 442 3.45 -7.51 -45.79
CA PHE A 442 2.68 -6.53 -46.55
C PHE A 442 3.22 -5.11 -46.30
N GLU A 443 3.00 -4.21 -47.25
CA GLU A 443 3.43 -2.82 -47.15
C GLU A 443 2.27 -1.91 -46.78
N THR A 444 2.57 -0.85 -46.04
CA THR A 444 1.64 0.24 -45.75
C THR A 444 2.38 1.58 -45.80
N GLU A 445 1.73 2.60 -46.36
CA GLU A 445 2.30 3.94 -46.48
C GLU A 445 1.85 4.84 -45.33
N ALA A 446 2.73 5.75 -44.89
CA ALA A 446 2.44 6.81 -43.95
C ALA A 446 3.28 8.07 -44.25
N ASP A 447 2.80 9.21 -43.78
CA ASP A 447 3.58 10.45 -43.75
C ASP A 447 4.48 10.49 -42.50
N THR A 448 3.98 9.94 -41.38
CA THR A 448 4.73 9.84 -40.11
C THR A 448 4.61 8.43 -39.52
N ILE A 449 5.74 7.85 -39.12
CA ILE A 449 5.80 6.61 -38.31
C ILE A 449 6.34 6.96 -36.93
N ILE A 450 5.68 6.49 -35.87
CA ILE A 450 6.03 6.76 -34.48
C ILE A 450 6.27 5.45 -33.72
N ALA A 451 7.48 5.28 -33.18
CA ALA A 451 7.86 4.16 -32.33
C ALA A 451 7.47 4.40 -30.86
N ALA A 452 6.51 3.65 -30.34
CA ALA A 452 6.01 3.75 -28.97
C ALA A 452 6.13 2.39 -28.23
N ILE A 453 7.31 1.77 -28.32
CA ILE A 453 7.56 0.37 -27.91
C ILE A 453 8.14 0.26 -26.48
N GLY A 454 8.51 1.38 -25.87
CA GLY A 454 8.97 1.43 -24.48
C GLY A 454 10.00 2.53 -24.26
N GLN A 455 10.37 2.70 -22.99
CA GLN A 455 11.36 3.66 -22.54
C GLN A 455 12.40 2.96 -21.67
N GLY A 456 13.59 3.55 -21.57
CA GLY A 456 14.66 3.09 -20.71
C GLY A 456 15.44 4.25 -20.08
N THR A 457 16.27 3.91 -19.11
CA THR A 457 17.09 4.87 -18.38
C THR A 457 18.35 5.20 -19.18
N VAL A 458 18.74 6.48 -19.19
CA VAL A 458 20.11 6.90 -19.51
C VAL A 458 20.78 7.17 -18.18
N VAL A 459 21.45 6.16 -17.62
CA VAL A 459 22.17 6.32 -16.35
C VAL A 459 23.44 7.12 -16.61
N PRO A 460 23.65 8.26 -15.93
CA PRO A 460 24.87 9.04 -16.05
C PRO A 460 26.14 8.25 -15.69
N ASP A 461 27.27 8.63 -16.27
CA ASP A 461 28.57 7.99 -16.02
C ASP A 461 28.94 8.04 -14.52
N GLY A 462 29.55 6.96 -14.04
CA GLY A 462 29.96 6.81 -12.63
C GLY A 462 28.88 6.25 -11.69
N ILE A 463 27.66 5.97 -12.19
CA ILE A 463 26.59 5.31 -11.43
C ILE A 463 26.50 3.83 -11.84
N PRO A 464 26.43 2.88 -10.89
CA PRO A 464 26.32 1.47 -11.21
C PRO A 464 24.99 1.15 -11.89
N THR A 465 25.02 0.25 -12.87
CA THR A 465 23.84 -0.17 -13.63
C THR A 465 23.57 -1.66 -13.53
N ASN A 466 22.31 -2.03 -13.37
CA ASN A 466 21.89 -3.42 -13.40
C ASN A 466 21.74 -3.95 -14.84
N ARG A 467 21.37 -5.23 -14.99
CA ARG A 467 21.18 -5.88 -16.30
C ARG A 467 20.15 -5.20 -17.23
N PHE A 468 19.24 -4.39 -16.68
CA PHE A 468 18.22 -3.65 -17.43
C PHE A 468 18.67 -2.22 -17.76
N ARG A 469 19.92 -1.87 -17.44
CA ARG A 469 20.49 -0.52 -17.59
C ARG A 469 19.77 0.55 -16.74
N ASN A 470 19.11 0.13 -15.67
CA ASN A 470 18.64 1.03 -14.61
C ASN A 470 19.72 1.17 -13.54
N VAL A 471 19.57 2.14 -12.64
CA VAL A 471 20.49 2.31 -11.50
C VAL A 471 20.44 1.05 -10.62
N ASP A 472 21.62 0.53 -10.30
CA ASP A 472 21.77 -0.62 -9.40
C ASP A 472 21.87 -0.13 -7.95
N VAL A 473 21.09 -0.71 -7.05
CA VAL A 473 21.00 -0.31 -5.64
C VAL A 473 21.23 -1.51 -4.74
N LYS A 474 21.52 -1.26 -3.45
CA LYS A 474 21.57 -2.29 -2.42
C LYS A 474 20.21 -2.97 -2.29
N GLU A 475 20.23 -4.26 -1.93
CA GLU A 475 19.02 -5.03 -1.71
C GLU A 475 18.14 -4.37 -0.62
N ASN A 476 16.84 -4.24 -0.88
CA ASN A 476 15.85 -3.60 0.00
C ASN A 476 16.16 -2.12 0.38
N SER A 477 16.88 -1.40 -0.47
CA SER A 477 17.30 -0.01 -0.23
C SER A 477 17.26 0.80 -1.52
N CYS A 478 17.21 2.13 -1.40
CA CYS A 478 17.38 3.08 -2.50
C CYS A 478 18.85 3.52 -2.66
N CYS A 479 19.73 3.15 -1.73
CA CYS A 479 21.14 3.52 -1.68
C CYS A 479 21.98 2.72 -2.68
N PHE A 480 22.84 3.38 -3.45
CA PHE A 480 23.81 2.75 -4.36
C PHE A 480 25.26 3.13 -4.09
N GLY A 481 25.51 4.03 -3.14
CA GLY A 481 26.85 4.49 -2.78
C GLY A 481 26.85 5.34 -1.51
N ASP A 482 28.04 5.79 -1.08
CA ASP A 482 28.17 6.69 0.07
C ASP A 482 27.37 7.97 -0.15
N ARG A 483 26.26 8.12 0.61
CA ARG A 483 25.32 9.24 0.56
C ARG A 483 24.62 9.43 -0.80
N LEU A 484 24.51 8.37 -1.59
CA LEU A 484 23.91 8.37 -2.93
C LEU A 484 22.72 7.41 -3.02
N TYR A 485 21.58 7.92 -3.49
CA TYR A 485 20.32 7.20 -3.58
C TYR A 485 19.66 7.40 -4.95
N ALA A 486 18.80 6.46 -5.36
CA ALA A 486 18.02 6.57 -6.59
C ALA A 486 16.51 6.50 -6.32
N ALA A 487 15.71 7.19 -7.15
CA ALA A 487 14.26 7.19 -7.02
C ALA A 487 13.52 7.30 -8.36
N GLY A 488 12.33 6.72 -8.43
CA GLY A 488 11.46 6.74 -9.61
C GLY A 488 11.93 5.82 -10.73
N ASP A 489 11.53 6.14 -11.96
CA ASP A 489 11.69 5.24 -13.11
C ASP A 489 13.15 4.85 -13.42
N CYS A 490 14.15 5.64 -13.02
CA CYS A 490 15.54 5.25 -13.22
C CYS A 490 15.99 4.08 -12.34
N LEU A 491 15.20 3.74 -11.31
CA LEU A 491 15.37 2.57 -10.45
C LEU A 491 14.57 1.37 -11.00
N SER A 492 13.26 1.55 -11.18
CA SER A 492 12.33 0.47 -11.55
C SER A 492 12.27 0.15 -13.04
N GLY A 493 12.75 1.06 -13.89
CA GLY A 493 12.32 1.15 -15.29
C GLY A 493 11.02 1.94 -15.41
N ALA A 494 10.58 2.19 -16.65
CA ALA A 494 9.38 2.96 -16.95
C ALA A 494 8.16 2.37 -16.24
N ALA A 495 7.55 3.18 -15.37
CA ALA A 495 6.49 2.76 -14.46
C ALA A 495 5.35 3.80 -14.47
N THR A 496 4.47 3.73 -13.47
CA THR A 496 3.37 4.68 -13.32
C THR A 496 3.76 5.82 -12.38
N VAL A 497 3.11 6.98 -12.53
CA VAL A 497 3.38 8.17 -11.71
C VAL A 497 3.31 7.89 -10.20
N VAL A 498 2.34 7.06 -9.79
CA VAL A 498 2.15 6.70 -8.38
C VAL A 498 3.26 5.78 -7.85
N GLU A 499 3.84 4.92 -8.69
CA GLU A 499 5.03 4.13 -8.34
C GLU A 499 6.25 5.04 -8.20
N GLY A 500 6.40 6.02 -9.10
CA GLY A 500 7.45 7.04 -9.00
C GLY A 500 7.37 7.82 -7.67
N VAL A 501 6.17 8.24 -7.27
CA VAL A 501 5.93 8.88 -5.97
C VAL A 501 6.29 7.97 -4.80
N ALA A 502 5.87 6.69 -4.85
CA ALA A 502 6.17 5.72 -3.80
C ALA A 502 7.68 5.52 -3.62
N SER A 503 8.41 5.39 -4.74
CA SER A 503 9.87 5.28 -4.75
C SER A 503 10.55 6.53 -4.19
N GLY A 504 10.09 7.73 -4.55
CA GLY A 504 10.61 8.98 -3.98
C GLY A 504 10.40 9.09 -2.46
N ARG A 505 9.25 8.63 -1.96
CA ARG A 505 8.98 8.56 -0.52
C ARG A 505 9.95 7.61 0.19
N GLN A 506 10.19 6.43 -0.38
CA GLN A 506 11.10 5.45 0.19
C GLN A 506 12.51 6.03 0.32
N ALA A 507 13.04 6.65 -0.75
CA ALA A 507 14.35 7.29 -0.71
C ALA A 507 14.43 8.40 0.35
N ALA A 508 13.41 9.25 0.45
CA ALA A 508 13.36 10.32 1.45
C ALA A 508 13.35 9.79 2.89
N LEU A 509 12.59 8.74 3.17
CA LEU A 509 12.55 8.13 4.50
C LEU A 509 13.89 7.47 4.84
N GLU A 510 14.52 6.78 3.90
CA GLU A 510 15.84 6.18 4.11
C GLU A 510 16.88 7.25 4.46
N ILE A 511 16.95 8.33 3.67
CA ILE A 511 17.84 9.47 3.90
C ILE A 511 17.55 10.16 5.23
N ALA A 512 16.29 10.44 5.53
CA ALA A 512 15.91 11.16 6.75
C ALA A 512 16.29 10.36 8.00
N ASN A 513 16.06 9.05 8.00
CA ASN A 513 16.43 8.21 9.13
C ASN A 513 17.94 8.12 9.31
N GLU A 514 18.70 7.99 8.22
CA GLU A 514 20.17 7.99 8.26
C GLU A 514 20.73 9.32 8.77
N LEU A 515 20.28 10.46 8.24
CA LEU A 515 20.80 11.77 8.60
C LEU A 515 20.40 12.24 10.01
N LEU A 516 19.26 11.75 10.52
CA LEU A 516 18.74 12.09 11.85
C LEU A 516 19.05 11.04 12.92
N GLY A 517 19.76 9.95 12.57
CA GLY A 517 20.13 8.89 13.51
C GLY A 517 18.92 8.13 14.09
N ARG A 518 17.87 7.95 13.29
CA ARG A 518 16.64 7.23 13.66
C ARG A 518 16.62 5.87 12.98
N GLU A 519 15.98 4.90 13.62
CA GLU A 519 15.65 3.65 12.95
C GLU A 519 14.51 3.87 11.95
N LEU A 520 14.59 3.20 10.80
CA LEU A 520 13.48 3.18 9.85
C LEU A 520 12.24 2.63 10.56
N PRO A 521 11.10 3.33 10.50
CA PRO A 521 9.87 2.81 11.09
C PRO A 521 9.54 1.47 10.44
N VAL A 522 9.36 0.44 11.27
CA VAL A 522 8.95 -0.89 10.80
C VAL A 522 7.50 -0.78 10.32
N GLU A 523 7.29 -0.68 9.00
CA GLU A 523 5.96 -0.89 8.44
C GLU A 523 5.57 -2.36 8.66
N HIS A 524 4.31 -2.60 9.06
CA HIS A 524 3.80 -3.95 9.20
C HIS A 524 3.99 -4.71 7.88
N THR A 525 4.49 -5.94 7.96
CA THR A 525 4.74 -6.82 6.80
C THR A 525 3.74 -7.97 6.73
N VAL A 526 3.11 -8.29 7.86
CA VAL A 526 2.10 -9.33 7.96
C VAL A 526 0.72 -8.76 7.65
N TYR A 527 0.22 -9.08 6.46
CA TYR A 527 -1.15 -8.79 6.07
C TYR A 527 -1.89 -10.07 5.72
N VAL A 528 -3.05 -10.26 6.33
CA VAL A 528 -4.00 -11.27 5.92
C VAL A 528 -5.05 -10.60 5.05
N SER A 529 -5.45 -11.31 3.99
CA SER A 529 -6.60 -10.96 3.18
C SER A 529 -7.56 -12.14 3.08
N ARG A 530 -8.85 -11.82 2.88
CA ARG A 530 -9.89 -12.77 2.45
C ARG A 530 -9.66 -13.33 1.05
N GLY A 531 -8.68 -12.83 0.30
CA GLY A 531 -8.29 -13.31 -1.02
C GLY A 531 -8.66 -12.31 -2.12
N LYS A 532 -8.55 -12.72 -3.39
CA LYS A 532 -8.93 -11.90 -4.54
C LYS A 532 -10.45 -11.87 -4.72
N TRP A 533 -11.01 -10.71 -5.10
CA TRP A 533 -12.46 -10.51 -5.16
C TRP A 533 -13.14 -11.44 -6.19
N GLN A 534 -12.42 -11.88 -7.22
CA GLN A 534 -12.91 -12.83 -8.23
C GLN A 534 -13.30 -14.18 -7.62
N ASN A 535 -12.80 -14.50 -6.43
CA ASN A 535 -13.07 -15.75 -5.72
C ASN A 535 -14.05 -15.56 -4.55
N LEU A 536 -14.68 -14.39 -4.43
CA LEU A 536 -15.62 -14.08 -3.35
C LEU A 536 -17.04 -13.98 -3.89
N ALA A 537 -17.99 -14.52 -3.14
CA ALA A 537 -19.41 -14.25 -3.30
C ALA A 537 -19.84 -13.02 -2.48
N LYS A 538 -21.08 -12.55 -2.67
CA LYS A 538 -21.62 -11.42 -1.91
C LYS A 538 -21.65 -11.71 -0.40
N GLU A 539 -21.91 -12.96 -0.05
CA GLU A 539 -22.00 -13.46 1.33
C GLU A 539 -20.64 -13.51 2.04
N ASP A 540 -19.53 -13.51 1.29
CA ASP A 540 -18.17 -13.48 1.83
C ASP A 540 -17.72 -12.06 2.21
N LEU A 541 -18.47 -11.04 1.80
CA LEU A 541 -18.15 -9.65 2.13
C LEU A 541 -18.63 -9.30 3.52
N VAL A 542 -17.79 -8.54 4.24
CA VAL A 542 -18.11 -8.02 5.57
C VAL A 542 -18.45 -6.55 5.45
N PHE A 543 -19.63 -6.19 5.95
CA PHE A 543 -20.14 -4.83 5.94
C PHE A 543 -20.01 -4.22 7.32
N LEU A 544 -19.23 -3.14 7.45
CA LEU A 544 -19.17 -2.39 8.71
C LEU A 544 -20.38 -1.47 8.89
N ARG A 545 -21.14 -1.24 7.81
CA ARG A 545 -22.26 -0.31 7.71
C ARG A 545 -23.48 -0.96 7.04
N ASP A 546 -24.68 -0.57 7.44
CA ASP A 546 -25.93 -1.11 6.87
C ASP A 546 -26.43 -0.29 5.67
N ASP A 547 -25.97 0.95 5.52
CA ASP A 547 -26.39 1.94 4.52
C ASP A 547 -25.53 1.90 3.24
N VAL A 548 -25.08 0.72 2.81
CA VAL A 548 -24.34 0.60 1.54
C VAL A 548 -25.32 0.70 0.37
N SER A 549 -25.13 1.71 -0.47
CA SER A 549 -25.94 1.87 -1.68
C SER A 549 -25.61 0.81 -2.73
N GLU A 550 -26.64 0.23 -3.33
CA GLU A 550 -26.54 -0.63 -4.51
C GLU A 550 -26.64 0.13 -5.84
N ASP A 551 -26.74 1.46 -5.79
CA ASP A 551 -26.90 2.29 -6.97
C ASP A 551 -25.77 2.09 -8.00
N PRO A 552 -26.03 2.38 -9.29
CA PRO A 552 -25.02 2.37 -10.34
C PRO A 552 -23.85 3.29 -9.99
N ARG A 553 -22.66 2.96 -10.52
CA ARG A 553 -21.48 3.81 -10.34
C ARG A 553 -21.70 5.18 -10.97
N GLU A 554 -21.33 6.24 -10.24
CA GLU A 554 -21.28 7.60 -10.78
C GLU A 554 -20.31 7.70 -11.96
N GLN A 555 -20.78 8.30 -13.05
CA GLN A 555 -20.03 8.39 -14.30
C GLN A 555 -19.41 9.77 -14.48
N GLN A 556 -18.15 9.79 -14.88
CA GLN A 556 -17.44 11.03 -15.16
C GLN A 556 -17.96 11.63 -16.48
N LYS A 557 -18.31 12.91 -16.46
CA LYS A 557 -18.74 13.61 -17.67
C LYS A 557 -17.52 13.89 -18.55
N LEU A 558 -17.61 13.45 -19.81
CA LEU A 558 -16.61 13.74 -20.84
C LEU A 558 -17.08 14.89 -21.73
N ILE A 559 -16.14 15.65 -22.29
CA ILE A 559 -16.45 16.63 -23.34
C ILE A 559 -16.93 15.91 -24.63
N SER A 560 -17.60 16.65 -25.52
CA SER A 560 -18.11 16.06 -26.77
C SER A 560 -17.02 15.43 -27.62
N LEU A 561 -17.36 14.40 -28.39
CA LEU A 561 -16.41 13.74 -29.29
C LEU A 561 -15.75 14.71 -30.28
N GLU A 562 -16.50 15.69 -30.78
CA GLU A 562 -15.97 16.75 -31.64
C GLU A 562 -14.85 17.55 -30.94
N LEU A 563 -15.07 17.97 -29.69
CA LEU A 563 -14.05 18.68 -28.91
C LEU A 563 -12.86 17.77 -28.56
N ARG A 564 -13.08 16.48 -28.32
CA ARG A 564 -11.99 15.51 -28.12
C ARG A 564 -11.10 15.43 -29.36
N LYS A 565 -11.67 15.46 -30.56
CA LYS A 565 -10.91 15.35 -31.82
C LYS A 565 -10.25 16.65 -32.25
N ASN A 566 -10.80 17.81 -31.89
CA ASN A 566 -10.37 19.11 -32.43
C ASN A 566 -9.78 20.06 -31.38
N SER A 567 -9.55 19.59 -30.14
CA SER A 567 -8.97 20.42 -29.10
C SER A 567 -8.15 19.62 -28.08
N PHE A 568 -7.27 20.33 -27.39
CA PHE A 568 -6.49 19.82 -26.26
C PHE A 568 -7.16 20.10 -24.90
N LYS A 569 -8.47 20.42 -24.89
CA LYS A 569 -9.21 20.61 -23.63
C LYS A 569 -9.21 19.32 -22.79
N GLU A 570 -9.17 19.48 -21.48
CA GLU A 570 -9.26 18.36 -20.55
C GLU A 570 -10.51 17.51 -20.85
N VAL A 571 -10.29 16.22 -21.12
CA VAL A 571 -11.36 15.33 -21.64
C VAL A 571 -12.42 15.06 -20.57
N ALA A 572 -11.98 14.80 -19.36
CA ALA A 572 -12.82 14.36 -18.26
C ALA A 572 -13.01 15.50 -17.26
N ALA A 573 -14.24 15.85 -16.92
CA ALA A 573 -14.55 16.85 -15.91
C ALA A 573 -14.46 16.28 -14.48
N THR A 574 -14.21 17.15 -13.51
CA THR A 574 -14.27 16.78 -12.09
C THR A 574 -15.73 16.60 -11.67
N MET A 575 -16.04 15.48 -11.00
CA MET A 575 -17.37 15.22 -10.44
C MET A 575 -17.74 16.25 -9.37
N THR A 576 -19.03 16.52 -9.16
CA THR A 576 -19.45 17.43 -8.09
C THR A 576 -19.33 16.80 -6.71
N LYS A 577 -19.45 17.62 -5.65
CA LYS A 577 -19.47 17.15 -4.25
C LYS A 577 -20.59 16.13 -4.04
N GLU A 578 -21.76 16.41 -4.57
CA GLU A 578 -22.95 15.57 -4.43
C GLU A 578 -22.76 14.20 -5.08
N GLN A 579 -22.20 14.18 -6.30
CA GLN A 579 -21.86 12.93 -7.00
C GLN A 579 -20.85 12.10 -6.21
N ILE A 580 -19.76 12.72 -5.71
CA ILE A 580 -18.76 11.97 -4.94
C ILE A 580 -19.30 11.49 -3.59
N MET A 581 -20.15 12.28 -2.94
CA MET A 581 -20.80 11.85 -1.69
C MET A 581 -21.73 10.66 -1.92
N HIS A 582 -22.53 10.68 -3.01
CA HIS A 582 -23.39 9.58 -3.43
C HIS A 582 -22.57 8.33 -3.79
N GLU A 583 -21.55 8.47 -4.63
CA GLU A 583 -20.62 7.38 -4.96
C GLU A 583 -19.97 6.77 -3.72
N GLY A 584 -19.71 7.59 -2.69
CA GLY A 584 -19.15 7.16 -1.42
C GLY A 584 -20.05 6.18 -0.67
N GLN A 585 -21.38 6.29 -0.82
CA GLN A 585 -22.35 5.38 -0.22
C GLN A 585 -22.20 3.94 -0.73
N ARG A 586 -21.57 3.72 -1.90
CA ARG A 586 -21.27 2.39 -2.44
C ARG A 586 -20.05 1.73 -1.78
N CYS A 587 -19.25 2.47 -1.01
CA CYS A 587 -18.08 1.93 -0.31
C CYS A 587 -18.50 1.06 0.88
N ILE A 588 -18.04 -0.20 0.90
CA ILE A 588 -18.43 -1.16 1.95
C ILE A 588 -17.60 -1.08 3.24
N GLU A 589 -16.54 -0.25 3.26
CA GLU A 589 -15.59 -0.13 4.39
C GLU A 589 -15.03 -1.49 4.84
N CYS A 590 -14.39 -2.22 3.92
CA CYS A 590 -13.96 -3.61 4.13
C CYS A 590 -12.72 -3.82 5.02
N SER A 591 -11.99 -2.78 5.42
CA SER A 591 -10.78 -2.93 6.23
C SER A 591 -11.05 -3.41 7.65
N CYS A 592 -10.04 -4.03 8.28
CA CYS A 592 -10.15 -4.45 9.66
C CYS A 592 -10.34 -3.25 10.60
N THR A 593 -11.24 -3.44 11.58
CA THR A 593 -11.51 -2.45 12.62
C THR A 593 -10.30 -2.27 13.55
N ASP A 594 -9.59 -3.35 13.87
CA ASP A 594 -8.42 -3.37 14.75
C ASP A 594 -7.06 -3.22 14.01
N LYS A 595 -7.07 -2.66 12.80
CA LYS A 595 -5.89 -2.58 11.93
C LYS A 595 -4.75 -1.69 12.44
N LYS A 596 -4.85 -1.07 13.62
CA LYS A 596 -3.76 -0.30 14.23
C LYS A 596 -3.15 -1.04 15.42
N ASP A 597 -3.99 -1.71 16.21
CA ASP A 597 -3.63 -2.24 17.53
C ASP A 597 -3.66 -3.79 17.59
N CYS A 598 -3.86 -4.46 16.45
CA CYS A 598 -3.89 -5.93 16.36
C CYS A 598 -2.55 -6.56 16.79
N LYS A 599 -2.56 -7.16 17.99
CA LYS A 599 -1.39 -7.83 18.59
C LYS A 599 -0.89 -9.03 17.79
N LEU A 600 -1.78 -9.72 17.06
CA LEU A 600 -1.38 -10.84 16.19
C LEU A 600 -0.48 -10.35 15.06
N ARG A 601 -0.77 -9.17 14.50
CA ARG A 601 0.04 -8.56 13.46
C ARG A 601 1.37 -8.06 14.03
N GLU A 602 1.33 -7.31 15.12
CA GLU A 602 2.53 -6.82 15.82
C GLU A 602 3.52 -7.96 16.12
N HIS A 603 3.04 -9.04 16.74
CA HIS A 603 3.90 -10.19 17.04
C HIS A 603 4.31 -10.91 15.75
N GLY A 604 3.41 -11.05 14.77
CA GLY A 604 3.75 -11.63 13.47
C GLY A 604 4.94 -10.95 12.80
N ASP A 605 4.95 -9.61 12.79
CA ASP A 605 6.06 -8.82 12.26
C ASP A 605 7.34 -9.00 13.06
N THR A 606 7.23 -8.90 14.40
CA THR A 606 8.37 -9.06 15.31
C THR A 606 9.13 -10.36 15.11
N TYR A 607 8.41 -11.45 14.79
CA TYR A 607 8.98 -12.79 14.59
C TYR A 607 9.15 -13.18 13.11
N GLY A 608 8.94 -12.24 12.17
CA GLY A 608 9.12 -12.47 10.74
C GLY A 608 8.21 -13.57 10.17
N CYS A 609 6.96 -13.63 10.65
CA CYS A 609 5.95 -14.56 10.16
C CYS A 609 5.53 -14.20 8.73
N LYS A 610 5.01 -15.20 8.00
CA LYS A 610 4.28 -14.99 6.75
C LYS A 610 2.89 -15.55 6.90
N ALA A 611 1.88 -14.78 6.47
CA ALA A 611 0.47 -15.14 6.59
C ALA A 611 0.10 -16.44 5.85
N ASP A 612 0.88 -16.81 4.84
CA ASP A 612 0.70 -17.98 3.98
C ASP A 612 1.75 -19.08 4.22
N ALA A 613 2.57 -18.96 5.28
CA ALA A 613 3.60 -19.93 5.64
C ALA A 613 3.04 -21.35 5.83
N ILE A 614 1.81 -21.45 6.35
CA ILE A 614 1.09 -22.70 6.55
C ILE A 614 -0.19 -22.66 5.72
N LYS A 615 -0.29 -23.56 4.75
CA LYS A 615 -1.45 -23.68 3.87
C LYS A 615 -2.43 -24.70 4.43
N GLY A 616 -3.72 -24.36 4.41
CA GLY A 616 -4.80 -25.22 4.87
C GLY A 616 -6.15 -24.71 4.41
N LYS A 617 -7.19 -25.53 4.58
CA LYS A 617 -8.56 -25.09 4.29
C LYS A 617 -8.98 -24.08 5.34
N ARG A 618 -9.14 -22.82 4.93
CA ARG A 618 -9.72 -21.77 5.76
C ARG A 618 -11.20 -22.04 5.99
N LEU A 619 -11.69 -21.72 7.18
CA LEU A 619 -13.13 -21.79 7.46
C LEU A 619 -13.87 -20.76 6.59
N PRO A 620 -15.12 -21.05 6.20
CA PRO A 620 -15.95 -20.06 5.53
C PRO A 620 -16.02 -18.77 6.34
N VAL A 621 -16.10 -17.65 5.63
CA VAL A 621 -16.34 -16.35 6.25
C VAL A 621 -17.61 -16.45 7.09
N SER A 622 -17.51 -16.08 8.37
CA SER A 622 -18.67 -16.00 9.25
C SER A 622 -18.53 -14.77 10.10
N TYR A 623 -19.47 -13.85 9.96
CA TYR A 623 -19.56 -12.66 10.79
C TYR A 623 -20.99 -12.49 11.30
N ASP A 624 -21.14 -11.72 12.37
CA ASP A 624 -22.42 -11.35 12.96
C ASP A 624 -22.43 -9.83 13.17
N ILE A 625 -23.34 -9.17 12.46
CA ILE A 625 -23.58 -7.71 12.51
C ILE A 625 -25.02 -7.38 12.91
N ARG A 626 -25.78 -8.35 13.44
CA ARG A 626 -27.19 -8.13 13.84
C ARG A 626 -27.33 -7.08 14.93
N HIS A 627 -26.28 -6.87 15.71
CA HIS A 627 -26.24 -5.80 16.69
C HIS A 627 -25.82 -4.48 16.01
N PRO A 628 -26.53 -3.35 16.24
CA PRO A 628 -26.31 -2.09 15.51
C PRO A 628 -24.90 -1.51 15.67
N SER A 629 -24.25 -1.74 16.82
CA SER A 629 -22.93 -1.19 17.13
C SER A 629 -21.78 -2.21 17.17
N ILE A 630 -22.06 -3.51 17.12
CA ILE A 630 -21.06 -4.56 17.40
C ILE A 630 -20.93 -5.46 16.18
N ILE A 631 -19.69 -5.73 15.79
CA ILE A 631 -19.36 -6.74 14.80
C ILE A 631 -18.60 -7.88 15.47
N GLN A 632 -19.05 -9.11 15.23
CA GLN A 632 -18.27 -10.29 15.52
C GLN A 632 -17.82 -10.93 14.21
N ASP A 633 -16.58 -10.68 13.80
CA ASP A 633 -15.96 -11.31 12.65
C ASP A 633 -15.23 -12.59 13.09
N ARG A 634 -15.92 -13.73 12.98
CA ARG A 634 -15.40 -15.02 13.43
C ARG A 634 -14.24 -15.50 12.57
N GLY A 635 -14.08 -14.97 11.35
CA GLY A 635 -12.92 -15.23 10.50
C GLY A 635 -11.61 -14.66 11.06
N LYS A 636 -11.68 -13.62 11.89
CA LYS A 636 -10.50 -13.05 12.59
C LYS A 636 -10.17 -13.78 13.90
N CYS A 637 -11.10 -14.58 14.43
CA CYS A 637 -11.00 -15.14 15.77
C CYS A 637 -9.88 -16.19 15.90
N ILE A 638 -8.91 -15.93 16.77
CA ILE A 638 -7.84 -16.89 17.13
C ILE A 638 -8.26 -17.90 18.22
N LYS A 639 -9.56 -17.99 18.53
CA LYS A 639 -10.13 -18.94 19.51
C LYS A 639 -9.47 -18.89 20.89
N CYS A 640 -8.97 -17.71 21.31
CA CYS A 640 -8.22 -17.55 22.55
C CYS A 640 -9.06 -17.73 23.82
N GLY A 641 -10.38 -17.53 23.74
CA GLY A 641 -11.32 -17.66 24.87
C GLY A 641 -11.36 -16.46 25.82
N VAL A 642 -10.58 -15.40 25.58
CA VAL A 642 -10.53 -14.21 26.44
C VAL A 642 -11.92 -13.57 26.59
N CYS A 643 -12.64 -13.35 25.49
CA CYS A 643 -13.98 -12.75 25.53
C CYS A 643 -15.00 -13.59 26.33
N VAL A 644 -14.91 -14.93 26.27
CA VAL A 644 -15.78 -15.83 27.05
C VAL A 644 -15.50 -15.66 28.54
N LYS A 645 -14.22 -15.65 28.93
CA LYS A 645 -13.81 -15.51 30.33
C LYS A 645 -14.07 -14.11 30.88
N VAL A 646 -13.82 -13.06 30.10
CA VAL A 646 -14.12 -11.68 30.52
C VAL A 646 -15.61 -11.51 30.77
N CYS A 647 -16.47 -12.02 29.87
CA CYS A 647 -17.91 -12.01 30.08
C CYS A 647 -18.28 -12.69 31.41
N LYS A 648 -17.71 -13.87 31.68
CA LYS A 648 -18.04 -14.68 32.86
C LYS A 648 -17.46 -14.16 34.17
N GLU A 649 -16.17 -13.82 34.20
CA GLU A 649 -15.41 -13.60 35.42
C GLU A 649 -15.31 -12.12 35.79
N VAL A 650 -15.35 -11.22 34.79
CA VAL A 650 -15.25 -9.76 35.01
C VAL A 650 -16.65 -9.12 35.01
N VAL A 651 -17.47 -9.44 34.01
CA VAL A 651 -18.81 -8.87 33.85
C VAL A 651 -19.88 -9.66 34.62
N ASN A 652 -19.56 -10.87 35.08
CA ASN A 652 -20.49 -11.81 35.73
C ASN A 652 -21.72 -12.16 34.87
N ARG A 653 -21.50 -12.38 33.56
CA ARG A 653 -22.50 -12.78 32.57
C ARG A 653 -22.01 -13.99 31.75
N THR A 654 -22.92 -14.81 31.22
CA THR A 654 -22.53 -15.97 30.38
C THR A 654 -23.14 -15.87 28.98
N LEU A 655 -22.93 -14.71 28.33
CA LEU A 655 -23.50 -14.46 27.00
C LEU A 655 -22.72 -15.14 25.89
N LEU A 656 -21.40 -15.30 26.04
CA LEU A 656 -20.53 -15.94 25.06
C LEU A 656 -20.09 -17.33 25.52
N SER A 657 -20.06 -18.28 24.58
CA SER A 657 -19.46 -19.60 24.81
C SER A 657 -18.77 -20.10 23.54
N PRO A 658 -17.80 -21.03 23.67
CA PRO A 658 -17.41 -21.88 22.56
C PRO A 658 -18.64 -22.67 22.07
N LYS A 659 -18.74 -22.85 20.75
CA LYS A 659 -19.76 -23.63 20.06
C LYS A 659 -19.07 -24.64 19.15
N LYS A 660 -19.76 -25.76 18.88
CA LYS A 660 -19.26 -26.87 18.05
C LYS A 660 -17.96 -27.46 18.62
N ARG A 661 -17.29 -28.35 17.87
CA ARG A 661 -16.01 -28.99 18.22
C ARG A 661 -15.13 -29.14 16.97
N GLY A 662 -13.82 -29.30 17.18
CA GLY A 662 -12.85 -29.52 16.11
C GLY A 662 -12.73 -28.32 15.16
N PHE A 663 -12.61 -28.58 13.86
CA PHE A 663 -12.43 -27.55 12.83
C PHE A 663 -13.54 -26.50 12.83
N PHE A 664 -14.77 -26.85 13.22
CA PHE A 664 -15.90 -25.91 13.20
C PHE A 664 -16.05 -25.10 14.48
N THR A 665 -15.10 -25.15 15.40
CA THR A 665 -15.18 -24.43 16.69
C THR A 665 -15.24 -22.93 16.46
N CYS A 666 -16.27 -22.28 17.01
CA CYS A 666 -16.41 -20.83 17.00
C CYS A 666 -16.87 -20.31 18.37
N VAL A 667 -16.78 -18.99 18.59
CA VAL A 667 -17.33 -18.34 19.78
C VAL A 667 -18.61 -17.63 19.37
N GLY A 668 -19.68 -17.75 20.16
CA GLY A 668 -20.95 -17.09 19.87
C GLY A 668 -21.94 -17.13 21.03
N THR A 669 -23.10 -16.51 20.84
CA THR A 669 -24.15 -16.42 21.86
C THR A 669 -25.01 -17.69 21.93
N ALA A 670 -25.74 -17.86 23.04
CA ALA A 670 -26.68 -18.98 23.19
C ALA A 670 -27.76 -18.96 22.10
N PHE A 671 -28.02 -20.12 21.51
CA PHE A 671 -28.98 -20.30 20.40
C PHE A 671 -28.75 -19.37 19.19
N ASP A 672 -27.55 -18.80 19.05
CA ASP A 672 -27.19 -17.87 17.98
C ASP A 672 -28.17 -16.68 17.85
N LYS A 673 -28.60 -16.11 18.99
CA LYS A 673 -29.57 -14.99 19.03
C LYS A 673 -28.96 -13.60 18.77
N GLY A 674 -27.66 -13.51 18.43
CA GLY A 674 -26.94 -12.24 18.36
C GLY A 674 -26.61 -11.67 19.74
N PHE A 675 -26.02 -10.48 19.78
CA PHE A 675 -25.71 -9.76 21.04
C PHE A 675 -26.91 -8.93 21.51
N PRO A 676 -27.22 -8.90 22.81
CA PRO A 676 -28.22 -7.97 23.37
C PRO A 676 -27.68 -6.55 23.48
N ASP A 677 -28.56 -5.54 23.49
CA ASP A 677 -28.19 -4.10 23.54
C ASP A 677 -27.27 -3.75 24.72
N SER A 678 -27.47 -4.39 25.88
CA SER A 678 -26.61 -4.20 27.06
C SER A 678 -25.13 -4.54 26.83
N CYS A 679 -24.77 -5.24 25.75
CA CYS A 679 -23.37 -5.45 25.38
C CYS A 679 -22.72 -4.17 24.85
N ALA A 680 -23.49 -3.26 24.24
CA ALA A 680 -22.99 -1.98 23.75
C ALA A 680 -22.59 -1.03 24.87
N GLU A 681 -23.27 -1.15 26.02
CA GLU A 681 -22.96 -0.37 27.23
C GLU A 681 -21.73 -0.92 27.96
N CYS A 682 -21.52 -2.24 27.90
CA CYS A 682 -20.44 -2.93 28.61
C CYS A 682 -19.09 -2.88 27.88
N GLY A 683 -19.02 -3.33 26.62
CA GLY A 683 -17.79 -3.26 25.81
C GLY A 683 -16.57 -4.09 26.26
N GLU A 684 -16.56 -4.69 27.46
CA GLU A 684 -15.37 -5.34 28.04
C GLU A 684 -14.76 -6.45 27.16
N CYS A 685 -15.61 -7.24 26.49
CA CYS A 685 -15.15 -8.31 25.60
C CYS A 685 -14.51 -7.78 24.30
N ILE A 686 -14.93 -6.60 23.86
CA ILE A 686 -14.36 -5.90 22.70
C ILE A 686 -12.97 -5.37 23.07
N ASN A 687 -12.88 -4.66 24.19
CA ASN A 687 -11.62 -4.11 24.70
C ASN A 687 -10.55 -5.18 24.94
N ALA A 688 -10.97 -6.40 25.32
CA ALA A 688 -10.06 -7.51 25.57
C ALA A 688 -9.73 -8.36 24.32
N CYS A 689 -10.35 -8.10 23.16
CA CYS A 689 -10.09 -8.87 21.95
C CYS A 689 -8.71 -8.50 21.35
N PRO A 690 -7.77 -9.44 21.18
CA PRO A 690 -6.41 -9.12 20.73
C PRO A 690 -6.25 -8.97 19.20
N VAL A 691 -7.33 -9.17 18.44
CA VAL A 691 -7.30 -9.35 16.97
C VAL A 691 -8.51 -8.74 16.24
N GLY A 692 -9.31 -7.92 16.92
CA GLY A 692 -10.51 -7.31 16.31
C GLY A 692 -11.57 -8.28 15.78
N ALA A 693 -11.63 -9.50 16.34
CA ALA A 693 -12.67 -10.47 15.98
C ALA A 693 -14.02 -10.16 16.63
N LEU A 694 -14.02 -9.37 17.70
CA LEU A 694 -15.19 -8.77 18.32
C LEU A 694 -14.87 -7.30 18.52
N ASP A 695 -15.59 -6.42 17.84
CA ASP A 695 -15.24 -4.99 17.78
C ASP A 695 -16.47 -4.10 17.59
N TRP A 696 -16.28 -2.79 17.67
CA TRP A 696 -17.26 -1.78 17.32
C TRP A 696 -17.38 -1.64 15.79
N ARG A 697 -18.60 -1.55 15.28
CA ARG A 697 -18.88 -1.34 13.84
C ARG A 697 -18.41 0.02 13.35
N ILE A 698 -18.71 1.05 14.14
CA ILE A 698 -18.27 2.41 13.90
C ILE A 698 -17.02 2.63 14.73
N LYS A 699 -15.87 2.77 14.06
CA LYS A 699 -14.64 3.27 14.68
C LYS A 699 -14.96 4.61 15.34
N LYS A 700 -14.82 4.70 16.67
CA LYS A 700 -14.81 5.99 17.37
C LYS A 700 -13.59 6.81 16.94
#